data_AF-A0A3M2H1G5-F1
#
_entry.id   AF-A0A3M2H1G5-F1
#
_cell.length_a   1.000
_cell.length_b   1.000
_cell.length_c   1.000
_cell.angle_alpha   90.00
_cell.angle_beta   90.00
_cell.angle_gamma   90.00
#
_symmetry.space_group_name_H-M   'P 1'
#
loop_
_entity.id
_entity.type
_entity.pdbx_description
1 polymer ?
#
loop_
_entity_poly.entity_id
_entity_poly.type
_entity_poly.pdbx_seq_one_letter_code
_entity_poly.pdbx_strand_id
1 'polypeptide(L)'
;YRVDMRLRPWGNAGALVPALPEYMDYLRRHARLWELQALVKARWIAGDEEVGLEFIEQAREKIFGPFLRERYSVEEIRREIHTMKSRIELELRRRQKMNGEVKSGQGSIRDVEFVTQFLQLLQGQEHSEIRNRNTLDALARLAASGLLPMEDYRVLADGYTFLRSVEHALQIMHNRQVHRLPESAREMAYLARRLGFSGAQLDEQLHTRYREHREAIREVYQRYIEQGLPLVSPVSSGESPREEKTTAPAPEASSGHCARMDASYAQTFSPEEIHHHGELIRQLGQSQWVVVEARPLEGSTYRVTIVGYDYPGELSLICGLFLVHGMNIIDGHIFTYESENSSPAASPGPASRRRRRPRFKKRADGRRKIVDVFTVAPVSGTLPENFWQRYAEELNHLVHHLRERSPEKAHGELARRVATALEQFGFPEAPLLSVDIEIDNTVSDRYTVLRIDAPDTVGFLYELTNALALNGIYIGRVIVNSLGERVHDTLFVCDPHGNKITDPHKQQQLRAATALVKQFTHLLPQSPNPEAALLHFRELVSGLFSRPDWPKELASLERPEVLDALARLLGGCEFLWEDFLRLQHAHLFPFLRNMALLEERVGKPELRRRLRESLAQETDFSRRQQALNLFKDREMFRIDMRYILGYSRFEVFSRELSDLAEVVVEAALEMCYRSLQERHGRPRLEEGTPCRYALCALGKFGGRELGFASDIELMLVYEGEGHTDGEAPLTNGEFFGRAVDGLCDTIRSRREGIFEIDLRLRPYGKAGRKAVTRASFGEYFSPEGPAWPYERQALVKLRPVAGDKAFGEALVRLRDSLIYTGRPFDVRAMRGMRERQVRQLVSGGTINAKFSPGGLVDVEYLVQALQITHGHRHPELRHPATLTALKVLGERGIIDAEEQKALEEAYIFLRRLIEGLRMVRGNARDLTVPDPHSEEFVFLARRLGYEKNPRELYQALLHHTAAVEELSRRLLP
;
A
#
# COMPACT_ATOMS: atom_id res chain seq x y z
N TYR A 1 -4.14 -0.90 35.49
CA TYR A 1 -5.16 0.03 36.02
C TYR A 1 -5.25 -0.10 37.53
N ARG A 2 -5.49 1.01 38.25
CA ARG A 2 -5.90 0.94 39.67
C ARG A 2 -7.37 0.57 39.72
N VAL A 3 -7.71 -0.55 40.37
CA VAL A 3 -9.10 -1.04 40.46
C VAL A 3 -9.78 -0.42 41.68
N ASP A 4 -10.97 0.14 41.49
CA ASP A 4 -11.80 0.73 42.55
C ASP A 4 -13.14 0.00 42.65
N MET A 5 -13.31 -0.80 43.70
CA MET A 5 -14.51 -1.61 43.95
C MET A 5 -15.49 -0.92 44.91
N ARG A 6 -15.31 0.37 45.24
CA ARG A 6 -16.10 1.08 46.26
C ARG A 6 -17.54 1.42 45.85
N LEU A 7 -17.85 1.34 44.55
CA LEU A 7 -19.20 1.60 44.01
C LEU A 7 -20.15 0.40 44.11
N ARG A 8 -19.71 -0.71 44.70
CA ARG A 8 -20.57 -1.89 44.95
C ARG A 8 -21.51 -1.67 46.13
N PRO A 9 -22.60 -2.45 46.26
CA PRO A 9 -23.51 -2.41 47.41
C PRO A 9 -22.74 -2.44 48.74
N TRP A 10 -23.14 -1.56 49.68
CA TRP A 10 -22.49 -1.37 50.98
C TRP A 10 -21.01 -0.90 50.93
N GLY A 11 -20.52 -0.49 49.76
CA GLY A 11 -19.16 0.01 49.57
C GLY A 11 -18.11 -0.96 50.10
N ASN A 12 -17.17 -0.48 50.92
CA ASN A 12 -16.10 -1.32 51.47
C ASN A 12 -16.58 -2.42 52.42
N ALA A 13 -17.75 -2.26 53.04
CA ALA A 13 -18.29 -3.21 54.02
C ALA A 13 -19.09 -4.35 53.35
N GLY A 14 -19.41 -4.23 52.06
CA GLY A 14 -20.17 -5.23 51.30
C GLY A 14 -19.31 -6.32 50.69
N ALA A 15 -19.97 -7.42 50.34
CA ALA A 15 -19.39 -8.51 49.56
C ALA A 15 -18.75 -7.97 48.27
N LEU A 16 -17.58 -8.51 47.90
CA LEU A 16 -16.87 -8.09 46.69
C LEU A 16 -17.64 -8.47 45.42
N VAL A 17 -18.37 -9.58 45.48
CA VAL A 17 -19.19 -10.13 44.40
C VAL A 17 -20.57 -10.48 44.98
N PRO A 18 -21.58 -9.60 44.83
CA PRO A 18 -22.95 -9.90 45.25
C PRO A 18 -23.68 -10.73 44.18
N ALA A 19 -24.66 -11.54 44.59
CA ALA A 19 -25.56 -12.18 43.64
C ALA A 19 -26.50 -11.16 42.99
N LEU A 20 -26.93 -11.39 41.75
CA LEU A 20 -27.83 -10.47 41.03
C LEU A 20 -29.12 -10.14 41.82
N PRO A 21 -29.84 -11.11 42.42
CA PRO A 21 -31.01 -10.82 43.25
C PRO A 21 -30.71 -9.94 44.46
N GLU A 22 -29.57 -10.14 45.12
CA GLU A 22 -29.14 -9.36 46.28
C GLU A 22 -28.78 -7.92 45.90
N TYR A 23 -28.11 -7.74 44.76
CA TYR A 23 -27.81 -6.41 44.22
C TYR A 23 -29.11 -5.65 43.93
N MET A 24 -30.08 -6.31 43.30
CA MET A 24 -31.36 -5.69 42.96
C MET A 24 -32.20 -5.38 44.19
N ASP A 25 -32.13 -6.20 45.24
CA ASP A 25 -32.77 -5.90 46.52
C ASP A 25 -32.13 -4.70 47.22
N TYR A 26 -30.79 -4.57 47.16
CA TYR A 26 -30.09 -3.39 47.64
C TYR A 26 -30.53 -2.12 46.91
N LEU A 27 -30.59 -2.15 45.57
CA LEU A 27 -31.06 -1.01 44.78
C LEU A 27 -32.49 -0.60 45.14
N ARG A 28 -33.35 -1.58 45.43
CA ARG A 28 -34.74 -1.34 45.81
C ARG A 28 -34.87 -0.69 47.20
N ARG A 29 -34.15 -1.21 48.20
CA ARG A 29 -34.37 -0.88 49.61
C ARG A 29 -33.44 0.21 50.14
N HIS A 30 -32.18 0.21 49.71
CA HIS A 30 -31.11 0.93 50.40
C HIS A 30 -30.37 1.95 49.53
N ALA A 31 -30.45 1.84 48.19
CA ALA A 31 -29.70 2.74 47.32
C ALA A 31 -30.17 4.20 47.42
N ARG A 32 -29.18 5.09 47.45
CA ARG A 32 -29.35 6.54 47.36
C ARG A 32 -29.34 6.99 45.91
N LEU A 33 -29.88 8.17 45.63
CA LEU A 33 -29.97 8.72 44.26
C LEU A 33 -28.64 8.71 43.52
N TRP A 34 -27.53 9.03 44.20
CA TRP A 34 -26.20 9.07 43.60
C TRP A 34 -25.69 7.70 43.13
N GLU A 35 -26.12 6.62 43.78
CA GLU A 35 -25.79 5.24 43.37
C GLU A 35 -26.57 4.88 42.10
N LEU A 36 -27.84 5.29 42.02
CA LEU A 36 -28.66 5.14 40.81
C LEU A 36 -28.09 5.98 39.65
N GLN A 37 -27.66 7.21 39.92
CA GLN A 37 -27.02 8.10 38.95
C GLN A 37 -25.69 7.52 38.42
N ALA A 38 -24.87 6.92 39.29
CA ALA A 38 -23.63 6.28 38.89
C ALA A 38 -23.87 5.09 37.93
N LEU A 39 -24.96 4.34 38.13
CA LEU A 39 -25.31 3.19 37.30
C LEU A 39 -25.75 3.57 35.88
N VAL A 40 -26.05 4.85 35.59
CA VAL A 40 -26.24 5.34 34.21
C VAL A 40 -25.02 5.02 33.33
N LYS A 41 -23.82 4.93 33.92
CA LYS A 41 -22.57 4.63 33.20
C LYS A 41 -22.22 3.13 33.17
N ALA A 42 -22.98 2.26 33.82
CA ALA A 42 -22.65 0.84 33.95
C ALA A 42 -22.68 0.11 32.60
N ARG A 43 -21.66 -0.72 32.32
CA ARG A 43 -21.59 -1.59 31.14
C ARG A 43 -21.01 -2.96 31.48
N TRP A 44 -21.49 -4.00 30.82
CA TRP A 44 -20.83 -5.30 30.83
C TRP A 44 -19.54 -5.23 30.01
N ILE A 45 -18.46 -5.82 30.53
CA ILE A 45 -17.12 -5.77 29.93
C ILE A 45 -16.45 -7.14 29.78
N ALA A 46 -16.85 -8.12 30.59
CA ALA A 46 -16.27 -9.47 30.65
C ALA A 46 -17.15 -10.38 31.52
N GLY A 47 -17.08 -11.69 31.28
CA GLY A 47 -17.84 -12.71 32.01
C GLY A 47 -18.96 -13.32 31.16
N ASP A 48 -19.95 -13.90 31.81
CA ASP A 48 -21.17 -14.38 31.14
C ASP A 48 -21.97 -13.18 30.60
N GLU A 49 -22.28 -13.21 29.30
CA GLU A 49 -22.99 -12.12 28.61
C GLU A 49 -24.46 -12.05 29.05
N GLU A 50 -25.12 -13.19 29.25
CA GLU A 50 -26.53 -13.25 29.59
C GLU A 50 -26.76 -12.59 30.97
N VAL A 51 -25.95 -12.95 31.96
CA VAL A 51 -26.03 -12.37 33.32
C VAL A 51 -25.70 -10.87 33.30
N GLY A 52 -24.72 -10.47 32.48
CA GLY A 52 -24.32 -9.08 32.34
C GLY A 52 -25.40 -8.20 31.72
N LEU A 53 -26.03 -8.68 30.65
CA LEU A 53 -27.13 -8.00 29.99
C LEU A 53 -28.38 -7.96 30.89
N GLU A 54 -28.68 -9.04 31.60
CA GLU A 54 -29.79 -9.11 32.56
C GLU A 54 -29.63 -8.05 33.67
N PHE A 55 -28.43 -7.93 34.26
CA PHE A 55 -28.15 -6.92 35.28
C PHE A 55 -28.38 -5.50 34.74
N ILE A 56 -27.91 -5.20 33.54
CA ILE A 56 -28.03 -3.88 32.92
C ILE A 56 -29.49 -3.51 32.68
N GLU A 57 -30.29 -4.44 32.16
CA GLU A 57 -31.71 -4.18 31.89
C GLU A 57 -32.49 -3.97 33.19
N GLN A 58 -32.26 -4.80 34.21
CA GLN A 58 -32.90 -4.61 35.52
C GLN A 58 -32.49 -3.28 36.18
N ALA A 59 -31.21 -2.89 36.09
CA ALA A 59 -30.75 -1.60 36.60
C ALA A 59 -31.37 -0.42 35.84
N ARG A 60 -31.47 -0.51 34.50
CA ARG A 60 -32.12 0.52 33.66
C ARG A 60 -33.58 0.73 34.02
N GLU A 61 -34.32 -0.35 34.29
CA GLU A 61 -35.71 -0.27 34.74
C GLU A 61 -35.84 0.50 36.07
N LYS A 62 -34.87 0.37 36.98
CA LYS A 62 -34.89 1.13 38.25
C LYS A 62 -34.47 2.59 38.09
N ILE A 63 -33.59 2.89 37.14
CA ILE A 63 -33.09 4.25 36.91
C ILE A 63 -34.09 5.08 36.08
N PHE A 64 -34.67 4.49 35.04
CA PHE A 64 -35.53 5.21 34.09
C PHE A 64 -37.00 4.78 34.14
N GLY A 65 -37.38 3.86 35.03
CA GLY A 65 -38.75 3.40 35.20
C GLY A 65 -39.52 4.12 36.33
N PRO A 66 -40.77 3.68 36.59
CA PRO A 66 -41.66 4.30 37.59
C PRO A 66 -41.06 4.39 38.99
N PHE A 67 -40.20 3.42 39.35
CA PHE A 67 -39.55 3.34 40.65
C PHE A 67 -38.83 4.64 41.07
N LEU A 68 -38.13 5.32 40.15
CA LEU A 68 -37.43 6.56 40.48
C LEU A 68 -38.42 7.70 40.74
N ARG A 69 -39.44 7.84 39.89
CA ARG A 69 -40.45 8.91 39.97
C ARG A 69 -41.41 8.74 41.16
N GLU A 70 -41.63 7.52 41.64
CA GLU A 70 -42.39 7.24 42.86
C GLU A 70 -41.62 7.59 44.14
N ARG A 71 -40.28 7.53 44.10
CA ARG A 71 -39.41 7.70 45.25
C ARG A 71 -38.85 9.12 45.41
N TYR A 72 -38.70 9.85 44.31
CA TYR A 72 -38.16 11.21 44.32
C TYR A 72 -38.95 12.12 43.37
N SER A 73 -39.35 13.29 43.88
CA SER A 73 -39.82 14.40 43.04
C SER A 73 -38.67 15.02 42.22
N VAL A 74 -39.00 15.73 41.15
CA VAL A 74 -38.03 16.44 40.30
C VAL A 74 -37.21 17.43 41.13
N GLU A 75 -37.85 18.14 42.05
CA GLU A 75 -37.20 19.08 42.97
C GLU A 75 -36.27 18.38 43.97
N GLU A 76 -36.60 17.17 44.42
CA GLU A 76 -35.73 16.37 45.29
C GLU A 76 -34.51 15.86 44.55
N ILE A 77 -34.66 15.33 43.32
CA ILE A 77 -33.55 14.90 42.47
C ILE A 77 -32.57 16.05 42.24
N ARG A 78 -33.10 17.21 41.85
CA ARG A 78 -32.32 18.43 41.61
C ARG A 78 -31.57 18.87 42.87
N ARG A 79 -32.26 18.91 44.02
CA ARG A 79 -31.70 19.33 45.31
C ARG A 79 -30.61 18.38 45.79
N GLU A 80 -30.79 17.07 45.61
CA GLU A 80 -29.78 16.07 45.98
C GLU A 80 -28.52 16.20 45.12
N ILE A 81 -28.66 16.35 43.79
CA ILE A 81 -27.53 16.59 42.88
C ILE A 81 -26.78 17.87 43.26
N HIS A 82 -27.51 18.96 43.53
CA HIS A 82 -26.91 20.21 43.99
C HIS A 82 -26.19 20.07 45.34
N THR A 83 -26.78 19.35 46.29
CA THR A 83 -26.20 19.10 47.62
C THR A 83 -24.90 18.31 47.51
N MET A 84 -24.87 17.29 46.64
CA MET A 84 -23.67 16.51 46.36
C MET A 84 -22.56 17.38 45.78
N LYS A 85 -22.87 18.19 44.77
CA LYS A 85 -21.91 19.10 44.15
C LYS A 85 -21.37 20.11 45.15
N SER A 86 -22.25 20.71 45.95
CA SER A 86 -21.88 21.67 47.00
C SER A 86 -20.94 21.07 48.04
N ARG A 87 -21.14 19.81 48.43
CA ARG A 87 -20.23 19.10 49.35
C ARG A 87 -18.84 18.89 48.74
N ILE A 88 -18.77 18.49 47.47
CA ILE A 88 -17.51 18.29 46.73
C ILE A 88 -16.75 19.62 46.65
N GLU A 89 -17.43 20.71 46.30
CA GLU A 89 -16.83 22.05 46.23
C GLU A 89 -16.35 22.55 47.60
N LEU A 90 -17.12 22.32 48.67
CA LEU A 90 -16.73 22.70 50.03
C LEU A 90 -15.48 21.94 50.50
N GLU A 91 -15.38 20.64 50.19
CA GLU A 91 -14.20 19.83 50.52
C GLU A 91 -12.95 20.29 49.75
N LEU A 92 -13.12 20.66 48.47
CA LEU A 92 -12.04 21.24 47.66
C LEU A 92 -11.59 22.60 48.19
N ARG A 93 -12.52 23.46 48.63
CA ARG A 93 -12.19 24.76 49.27
C ARG A 93 -11.44 24.56 50.59
N ARG A 94 -11.89 23.65 51.46
CA ARG A 94 -11.22 23.34 52.73
C ARG A 94 -9.79 22.87 52.55
N ARG A 95 -9.51 22.13 51.48
CA ARG A 95 -8.15 21.64 51.17
C ARG A 95 -7.32 22.62 50.32
N GLN A 96 -7.81 23.85 50.11
CA GLN A 96 -7.18 24.85 49.22
C GLN A 96 -6.89 24.29 47.81
N LYS A 97 -7.82 23.48 47.28
CA LYS A 97 -7.68 22.78 45.99
C LYS A 97 -8.66 23.23 44.93
N MET A 98 -9.39 24.33 45.15
CA MET A 98 -10.41 24.79 44.21
C MET A 98 -9.80 25.38 42.93
N ASN A 99 -8.75 26.20 43.07
CA ASN A 99 -8.19 26.93 41.95
C ASN A 99 -7.51 25.98 40.96
N GLY A 100 -7.92 26.05 39.68
CA GLY A 100 -7.38 25.22 38.60
C GLY A 100 -7.88 23.77 38.57
N GLU A 101 -8.85 23.37 39.41
CA GLU A 101 -9.38 22.00 39.45
C GLU A 101 -10.40 21.74 38.33
N VAL A 102 -9.98 21.00 37.29
CA VAL A 102 -10.73 20.82 36.04
C VAL A 102 -11.86 19.79 36.15
N LYS A 103 -11.75 18.83 37.08
CA LYS A 103 -12.67 17.70 37.18
C LYS A 103 -13.85 17.96 38.09
N SER A 104 -13.61 18.56 39.25
CA SER A 104 -14.61 18.69 40.32
C SER A 104 -14.83 20.12 40.82
N GLY A 105 -14.09 21.11 40.30
CA GLY A 105 -14.24 22.53 40.61
C GLY A 105 -15.52 23.14 40.01
N GLN A 106 -15.66 24.45 40.06
CA GLN A 106 -16.82 25.13 39.43
C GLN A 106 -16.66 25.20 37.91
N GLY A 107 -17.72 24.92 37.14
CA GLY A 107 -17.65 24.88 35.69
C GLY A 107 -16.86 23.68 35.17
N SER A 108 -16.94 22.55 35.85
CA SER A 108 -16.05 21.39 35.64
C SER A 108 -16.64 20.30 34.77
N ILE A 109 -15.83 19.28 34.43
CA ILE A 109 -16.28 18.03 33.80
C ILE A 109 -17.50 17.45 34.54
N ARG A 110 -17.48 17.47 35.88
CA ARG A 110 -18.58 16.97 36.70
C ARG A 110 -19.85 17.82 36.65
N ASP A 111 -19.74 19.12 36.36
CA ASP A 111 -20.93 19.97 36.17
C ASP A 111 -21.67 19.58 34.89
N VAL A 112 -20.93 19.31 33.81
CA VAL A 112 -21.51 18.77 32.57
C VAL A 112 -22.16 17.41 32.84
N GLU A 113 -21.43 16.48 33.47
CA GLU A 113 -21.96 15.14 33.78
C GLU A 113 -23.24 15.21 34.61
N PHE A 114 -23.31 16.11 35.60
CA PHE A 114 -24.49 16.28 36.43
C PHE A 114 -25.68 16.87 35.68
N VAL A 115 -25.49 17.86 34.81
CA VAL A 115 -26.58 18.38 33.97
C VAL A 115 -27.08 17.31 33.01
N THR A 116 -26.18 16.62 32.30
CA THR A 116 -26.55 15.54 31.37
C THR A 116 -27.31 14.44 32.10
N GLN A 117 -26.78 13.93 33.22
CA GLN A 117 -27.44 12.86 33.97
C GLN A 117 -28.77 13.31 34.59
N PHE A 118 -28.88 14.55 35.07
CA PHE A 118 -30.14 15.09 35.57
C PHE A 118 -31.23 15.04 34.49
N LEU A 119 -30.91 15.51 33.28
CA LEU A 119 -31.83 15.47 32.14
C LEU A 119 -32.19 14.03 31.72
N GLN A 120 -31.20 13.11 31.76
CA GLN A 120 -31.43 11.69 31.51
C GLN A 120 -32.36 11.05 32.55
N LEU A 121 -32.21 11.37 33.83
CA LEU A 121 -33.09 10.84 34.88
C LEU A 121 -34.52 11.38 34.74
N LEU A 122 -34.67 12.63 34.31
CA LEU A 122 -35.96 13.28 34.17
C LEU A 122 -36.73 12.77 32.96
N GLN A 123 -36.07 12.68 31.81
CA GLN A 123 -36.71 12.40 30.52
C GLN A 123 -36.49 10.98 30.01
N GLY A 124 -35.60 10.22 30.63
CA GLY A 124 -35.20 8.90 30.14
C GLY A 124 -36.34 7.89 30.14
N GLN A 125 -37.39 8.06 30.96
CA GLN A 125 -38.56 7.18 30.91
C GLN A 125 -39.28 7.25 29.57
N GLU A 126 -39.54 8.48 29.10
CA GLU A 126 -40.32 8.78 27.89
C GLU A 126 -39.43 8.75 26.63
N HIS A 127 -38.15 9.07 26.79
CA HIS A 127 -37.15 9.15 25.72
C HIS A 127 -36.08 8.09 25.90
N SER A 128 -36.26 6.93 25.26
CA SER A 128 -35.30 5.83 25.36
C SER A 128 -33.94 6.13 24.70
N GLU A 129 -33.95 7.01 23.70
CA GLU A 129 -32.78 7.41 22.92
C GLU A 129 -31.74 8.13 23.79
N ILE A 130 -32.16 8.91 24.78
CA ILE A 130 -31.24 9.66 25.64
C ILE A 130 -30.61 8.81 26.74
N ARG A 131 -30.95 7.53 26.90
CA ARG A 131 -30.38 6.60 27.92
C ARG A 131 -28.93 6.17 27.64
N ASN A 132 -28.21 6.92 26.81
CA ASN A 132 -26.84 6.62 26.42
C ASN A 132 -25.87 6.84 27.59
N ARG A 133 -24.89 5.94 27.72
CA ARG A 133 -23.89 5.96 28.79
C ARG A 133 -22.79 6.97 28.53
N ASN A 134 -22.48 7.30 27.28
CA ASN A 134 -21.49 8.31 26.92
C ASN A 134 -22.07 9.72 27.12
N THR A 135 -21.33 10.60 27.81
CA THR A 135 -21.81 11.96 28.12
C THR A 135 -22.02 12.81 26.87
N LEU A 136 -21.13 12.74 25.88
CA LEU A 136 -21.24 13.52 24.64
C LEU A 136 -22.38 12.99 23.76
N ASP A 137 -22.50 11.66 23.62
CA ASP A 137 -23.63 11.07 22.87
C ASP A 137 -24.97 11.40 23.54
N ALA A 138 -25.04 11.39 24.87
CA ALA A 138 -26.23 11.76 25.60
C ALA A 138 -26.59 13.24 25.40
N LEU A 139 -25.61 14.15 25.42
CA LEU A 139 -25.81 15.57 25.11
C LEU A 139 -26.34 15.79 23.70
N ALA A 140 -25.74 15.12 22.70
CA ALA A 140 -26.19 15.22 21.31
C ALA A 140 -27.63 14.73 21.13
N ARG A 141 -28.00 13.64 21.82
CA ARG A 141 -29.35 13.08 21.78
C ARG A 141 -30.37 13.94 22.53
N LEU A 142 -29.99 14.53 23.66
CA LEU A 142 -30.81 15.52 24.37
C LEU A 142 -31.11 16.73 23.48
N ALA A 143 -30.13 17.21 22.72
CA ALA A 143 -30.31 18.30 21.77
C ALA A 143 -31.21 17.89 20.59
N ALA A 144 -30.96 16.71 20.01
CA ALA A 144 -31.75 16.18 18.89
C ALA A 144 -33.22 15.95 19.25
N SER A 145 -33.52 15.55 20.49
CA SER A 145 -34.88 15.38 21.00
C SER A 145 -35.52 16.70 21.48
N GLY A 146 -34.86 17.84 21.32
CA GLY A 146 -35.36 19.17 21.74
C GLY A 146 -35.43 19.36 23.27
N LEU A 147 -34.82 18.46 24.05
CA LEU A 147 -34.81 18.49 25.52
C LEU A 147 -33.68 19.36 26.09
N LEU A 148 -32.71 19.73 25.24
CA LEU A 148 -31.63 20.66 25.54
C LEU A 148 -31.52 21.68 24.39
N PRO A 149 -31.61 22.99 24.64
CA PRO A 149 -31.38 24.01 23.63
C PRO A 149 -30.01 23.84 22.96
N MET A 150 -29.94 24.11 21.66
CA MET A 150 -28.70 23.93 20.89
C MET A 150 -27.55 24.80 21.42
N GLU A 151 -27.86 25.97 21.97
CA GLU A 151 -26.89 26.86 22.63
C GLU A 151 -26.25 26.18 23.85
N ASP A 152 -27.06 25.58 24.71
CA ASP A 152 -26.59 24.89 25.91
C ASP A 152 -25.87 23.59 25.57
N TYR A 153 -26.31 22.89 24.52
CA TYR A 153 -25.58 21.75 23.97
C TYR A 153 -24.16 22.14 23.54
N ARG A 154 -24.00 23.20 22.77
CA ARG A 154 -22.69 23.67 22.30
C ARG A 154 -21.78 24.01 23.49
N VAL A 155 -22.29 24.79 24.45
CA VAL A 155 -21.56 25.17 25.66
C VAL A 155 -21.08 23.93 26.44
N LEU A 156 -21.96 22.96 26.66
CA LEU A 156 -21.66 21.75 27.42
C LEU A 156 -20.74 20.79 26.66
N ALA A 157 -20.93 20.59 25.36
CA ALA A 157 -20.14 19.67 24.55
C ALA A 157 -18.72 20.21 24.30
N ASP A 158 -18.59 21.48 23.92
CA ASP A 158 -17.30 22.14 23.69
C ASP A 158 -16.52 22.25 25.00
N GLY A 159 -17.21 22.67 26.06
CA GLY A 159 -16.66 22.77 27.40
C GLY A 159 -16.18 21.43 27.96
N TYR A 160 -16.98 20.36 27.81
CA TYR A 160 -16.59 19.02 28.23
C TYR A 160 -15.37 18.50 27.47
N THR A 161 -15.37 18.65 26.15
CA THR A 161 -14.26 18.23 25.29
C THR A 161 -12.98 18.95 25.66
N PHE A 162 -13.04 20.28 25.80
CA PHE A 162 -11.90 21.08 26.21
C PHE A 162 -11.36 20.65 27.58
N LEU A 163 -12.21 20.57 28.62
CA LEU A 163 -11.77 20.21 29.96
C LEU A 163 -11.22 18.78 30.05
N ARG A 164 -11.74 17.84 29.25
CA ARG A 164 -11.19 16.47 29.14
C ARG A 164 -9.82 16.47 28.48
N SER A 165 -9.60 17.29 27.45
CA SER A 165 -8.27 17.47 26.85
C SER A 165 -7.26 18.03 27.85
N VAL A 166 -7.66 19.04 28.64
CA VAL A 166 -6.83 19.56 29.75
C VAL A 166 -6.54 18.46 30.78
N GLU A 167 -7.55 17.71 31.22
CA GLU A 167 -7.38 16.62 32.18
C GLU A 167 -6.42 15.54 31.66
N HIS A 168 -6.57 15.11 30.41
CA HIS A 168 -5.71 14.09 29.81
C HIS A 168 -4.27 14.59 29.68
N ALA A 169 -4.07 15.84 29.26
CA ALA A 169 -2.74 16.44 29.17
C ALA A 169 -2.03 16.52 30.53
N LEU A 170 -2.74 16.92 31.59
CA LEU A 170 -2.24 16.94 32.97
C LEU A 170 -1.85 15.54 33.46
N GLN A 171 -2.67 14.53 33.19
CA GLN A 171 -2.40 13.16 33.62
C GLN A 171 -1.19 12.57 32.91
N ILE A 172 -1.00 12.88 31.62
CA ILE A 172 0.17 12.44 30.85
C ILE A 172 1.44 13.14 31.34
N MET A 173 1.38 14.45 31.57
CA MET A 173 2.51 15.24 32.09
C MET A 173 3.09 14.69 33.39
N HIS A 174 2.22 14.22 34.29
CA HIS A 174 2.64 13.77 35.62
C HIS A 174 2.58 12.25 35.82
N ASN A 175 2.15 11.49 34.80
CA ASN A 175 1.88 10.04 34.86
C ASN A 175 1.08 9.62 36.11
N ARG A 176 0.12 10.46 36.52
CA ARG A 176 -0.68 10.36 37.76
C ARG A 176 -2.04 11.01 37.54
N GLN A 177 -3.05 10.66 38.35
CA GLN A 177 -4.37 11.30 38.32
C GLN A 177 -4.32 12.72 38.91
N VAL A 178 -3.74 13.65 38.14
CA VAL A 178 -3.68 15.08 38.45
C VAL A 178 -4.82 15.77 37.71
N HIS A 179 -5.57 16.59 38.44
CA HIS A 179 -6.73 17.33 37.93
C HIS A 179 -6.61 18.85 38.11
N ARG A 180 -5.45 19.32 38.58
CA ARG A 180 -5.20 20.74 38.79
C ARG A 180 -4.23 21.29 37.75
N LEU A 181 -4.53 22.47 37.24
CA LEU A 181 -3.58 23.27 36.47
C LEU A 181 -2.26 23.50 37.25
N PRO A 182 -1.10 23.52 36.57
CA PRO A 182 0.18 23.75 37.22
C PRO A 182 0.31 25.18 37.76
N GLU A 183 1.02 25.35 38.88
CA GLU A 183 1.33 26.68 39.44
C GLU A 183 2.62 27.26 38.84
N SER A 184 3.49 26.40 38.30
CA SER A 184 4.74 26.80 37.64
C SER A 184 4.48 27.31 36.23
N ALA A 185 4.95 28.52 35.91
CA ALA A 185 4.86 29.09 34.56
C ALA A 185 5.47 28.17 33.49
N ARG A 186 6.53 27.44 33.83
CA ARG A 186 7.16 26.48 32.91
C ARG A 186 6.26 25.28 32.61
N GLU A 187 5.57 24.75 33.63
CA GLU A 187 4.65 23.62 33.45
C GLU A 187 3.35 24.06 32.77
N MET A 188 2.88 25.27 33.06
CA MET A 188 1.76 25.89 32.35
C MET A 188 2.07 26.05 30.85
N ALA A 189 3.26 26.54 30.51
CA ALA A 189 3.67 26.69 29.12
C ALA A 189 3.76 25.36 28.38
N TYR A 190 4.19 24.31 29.09
CA TYR A 190 4.20 22.96 28.55
C TYR A 190 2.77 22.43 28.31
N LEU A 191 1.87 22.63 29.27
CA LEU A 191 0.46 22.26 29.15
C LEU A 191 -0.21 22.99 27.97
N ALA A 192 0.00 24.30 27.86
CA ALA A 192 -0.53 25.14 26.79
C ALA A 192 -0.04 24.67 25.41
N ARG A 193 1.26 24.39 25.24
CA ARG A 193 1.78 23.83 23.98
C ARG A 193 1.17 22.47 23.65
N ARG A 194 1.03 21.59 24.65
CA ARG A 194 0.43 20.27 24.47
C ARG A 194 -1.05 20.32 24.10
N LEU A 195 -1.73 21.40 24.47
CA LEU A 195 -3.13 21.68 24.10
C LEU A 195 -3.25 22.49 22.79
N GLY A 196 -2.15 22.70 22.06
CA GLY A 196 -2.14 23.36 20.75
C GLY A 196 -2.07 24.89 20.80
N PHE A 197 -1.79 25.51 21.97
CA PHE A 197 -1.58 26.95 22.05
C PHE A 197 -0.15 27.32 21.65
N SER A 198 0.00 28.36 20.84
CA SER A 198 1.28 28.84 20.30
C SER A 198 1.41 30.37 20.43
N GLY A 199 2.63 30.89 20.24
CA GLY A 199 2.92 32.32 20.35
C GLY A 199 3.43 32.78 21.73
N ALA A 200 3.74 34.08 21.85
CA ALA A 200 4.41 34.64 23.04
C ALA A 200 3.55 34.68 24.32
N GLN A 201 2.21 34.57 24.20
CA GLN A 201 1.25 34.65 25.31
C GLN A 201 0.43 33.36 25.47
N LEU A 202 1.01 32.20 25.11
CA LEU A 202 0.33 30.90 25.16
C LEU A 202 -0.28 30.56 26.55
N ASP A 203 0.35 30.99 27.64
CA ASP A 203 -0.15 30.76 29.02
C ASP A 203 -1.42 31.57 29.29
N GLU A 204 -1.44 32.83 28.87
CA GLU A 204 -2.56 33.75 29.05
C GLU A 204 -3.76 33.33 28.18
N GLN A 205 -3.51 32.83 26.98
CA GLN A 205 -4.53 32.28 26.09
C GLN A 205 -5.18 31.02 26.68
N LEU A 206 -4.38 30.08 27.22
CA LEU A 206 -4.91 28.90 27.88
C LEU A 206 -5.74 29.28 29.11
N HIS A 207 -5.26 30.20 29.95
CA HIS A 207 -5.99 30.66 31.12
C HIS A 207 -7.31 31.34 30.77
N THR A 208 -7.32 32.15 29.71
CA THR A 208 -8.52 32.85 29.24
C THR A 208 -9.55 31.86 28.73
N ARG A 209 -9.16 30.95 27.83
CA ARG A 209 -10.06 29.91 27.30
C ARG A 209 -10.57 28.96 28.39
N TYR A 210 -9.72 28.64 29.37
CA TYR A 210 -10.12 27.84 30.53
C TYR A 210 -11.16 28.54 31.40
N ARG A 211 -11.03 29.85 31.62
CA ARG A 211 -12.01 30.64 32.38
C ARG A 211 -13.34 30.74 31.63
N GLU A 212 -13.31 31.05 30.33
CA GLU A 212 -14.51 31.19 29.49
C GLU A 212 -15.37 29.93 29.49
N HIS A 213 -14.78 28.76 29.23
CA HIS A 213 -15.52 27.50 29.26
C HIS A 213 -16.09 27.21 30.66
N ARG A 214 -15.36 27.52 31.73
CA ARG A 214 -15.83 27.28 33.11
C ARG A 214 -17.00 28.17 33.48
N GLU A 215 -16.96 29.44 33.11
CA GLU A 215 -18.04 30.39 33.37
C GLU A 215 -19.30 29.97 32.59
N ALA A 216 -19.16 29.68 31.30
CA ALA A 216 -20.27 29.23 30.46
C ALA A 216 -20.90 27.91 30.95
N ILE A 217 -20.10 26.89 31.27
CA ILE A 217 -20.60 25.63 31.85
C ILE A 217 -21.31 25.89 33.18
N ARG A 218 -20.77 26.79 34.01
CA ARG A 218 -21.36 27.07 35.32
C ARG A 218 -22.71 27.75 35.17
N GLU A 219 -22.87 28.68 34.23
CA GLU A 219 -24.16 29.32 33.95
C GLU A 219 -25.22 28.29 33.55
N VAL A 220 -24.88 27.36 32.65
CA VAL A 220 -25.79 26.27 32.26
C VAL A 220 -26.13 25.38 33.46
N TYR A 221 -25.13 25.00 34.27
CA TYR A 221 -25.37 24.24 35.51
C TYR A 221 -26.33 24.96 36.46
N GLN A 222 -26.14 26.27 36.67
CA GLN A 222 -27.01 27.07 37.53
C GLN A 222 -28.43 27.14 37.00
N ARG A 223 -28.60 27.29 35.68
CA ARG A 223 -29.90 27.34 35.03
C ARG A 223 -30.72 26.08 35.28
N TYR A 224 -30.13 24.90 35.06
CA TYR A 224 -30.82 23.61 35.19
C TYR A 224 -30.91 23.10 36.62
N ILE A 225 -29.86 23.28 37.43
CA ILE A 225 -29.75 22.66 38.76
C ILE A 225 -30.09 23.64 39.89
N GLU A 226 -29.71 24.92 39.82
CA GLU A 226 -29.95 25.89 40.91
C GLU A 226 -31.28 26.63 40.74
N GLN A 227 -31.58 27.12 39.54
CA GLN A 227 -32.73 28.00 39.24
C GLN A 227 -34.01 27.22 38.90
N GLY A 228 -33.89 25.99 38.38
CA GLY A 228 -35.04 25.11 38.11
C GLY A 228 -35.97 25.61 37.01
N LEU A 229 -35.43 26.30 36.00
CA LEU A 229 -36.21 26.73 34.82
C LEU A 229 -36.85 25.52 34.11
N PRO A 230 -38.11 25.62 33.65
CA PRO A 230 -38.81 24.49 33.05
C PRO A 230 -38.17 24.08 31.71
N LEU A 231 -38.14 22.77 31.47
CA LEU A 231 -37.88 22.19 30.16
C LEU A 231 -38.88 22.73 29.13
N VAL A 232 -38.40 22.98 27.92
CA VAL A 232 -39.24 23.37 26.79
C VAL A 232 -40.31 22.28 26.58
N SER A 233 -41.59 22.63 26.75
CA SER A 233 -42.69 21.70 26.46
C SER A 233 -42.75 21.42 24.95
N PRO A 234 -43.05 20.17 24.54
CA PRO A 234 -43.39 19.88 23.15
C PRO A 234 -44.66 20.64 22.79
N VAL A 235 -44.65 21.36 21.67
CA VAL A 235 -45.83 22.05 21.15
C VAL A 235 -46.91 21.00 20.85
N SER A 236 -47.99 21.01 21.64
CA SER A 236 -49.15 20.14 21.44
C SER A 236 -49.97 20.59 20.24
N SER A 237 -50.41 19.61 19.48
CA SER A 237 -51.42 19.68 18.42
C SER A 237 -52.70 20.46 18.79
N GLY A 238 -53.11 21.39 17.92
CA GLY A 238 -54.52 21.77 17.73
C GLY A 238 -54.90 23.22 18.04
N GLU A 239 -54.96 24.08 17.02
CA GLU A 239 -56.14 24.85 16.57
C GLU A 239 -55.73 26.03 15.67
N SER A 240 -56.39 26.12 14.52
CA SER A 240 -56.11 27.06 13.42
C SER A 240 -56.42 28.52 13.76
N PRO A 241 -55.52 29.46 13.44
CA PRO A 241 -55.93 30.80 13.05
C PRO A 241 -56.04 30.87 11.53
N ARG A 242 -57.16 31.42 11.07
CA ARG A 242 -57.53 31.61 9.68
C ARG A 242 -56.47 32.41 8.91
N GLU A 243 -56.29 31.95 7.67
CA GLU A 243 -55.74 32.62 6.50
C GLU A 243 -55.48 34.14 6.62
N GLU A 244 -54.22 34.52 6.48
CA GLU A 244 -53.85 35.62 5.59
C GLU A 244 -52.88 35.10 4.54
N LYS A 245 -53.39 35.05 3.30
CA LYS A 245 -52.66 34.70 2.09
C LYS A 245 -51.65 35.80 1.77
N THR A 246 -50.38 35.53 1.94
CA THR A 246 -49.34 36.09 1.08
C THR A 246 -48.61 34.97 0.39
N THR A 247 -49.03 34.73 -0.84
CA THR A 247 -48.46 33.83 -1.82
C THR A 247 -47.06 34.28 -2.24
N ALA A 248 -46.06 33.46 -1.97
CA ALA A 248 -44.87 33.30 -2.82
C ALA A 248 -44.52 31.80 -2.87
N PRO A 249 -44.11 31.26 -4.03
CA PRO A 249 -44.26 29.83 -4.33
C PRO A 249 -43.15 28.99 -3.72
N ALA A 250 -43.51 27.83 -3.17
CA ALA A 250 -42.58 26.75 -2.87
C ALA A 250 -42.01 26.18 -4.20
N PRO A 251 -40.69 26.04 -4.37
CA PRO A 251 -40.15 25.36 -5.54
C PRO A 251 -40.35 23.84 -5.38
N GLU A 252 -41.20 23.26 -6.23
CA GLU A 252 -41.51 21.82 -6.31
C GLU A 252 -40.30 20.90 -6.62
N ALA A 253 -39.09 21.45 -6.79
CA ALA A 253 -37.88 20.71 -7.17
C ALA A 253 -37.00 20.25 -5.99
N SER A 254 -37.18 20.80 -4.78
CA SER A 254 -36.37 20.45 -3.60
C SER A 254 -36.77 19.09 -2.99
N SER A 255 -38.00 18.62 -3.22
CA SER A 255 -38.56 17.42 -2.58
C SER A 255 -37.94 16.11 -3.07
N GLY A 256 -37.55 16.02 -4.35
CA GLY A 256 -37.02 14.79 -4.95
C GLY A 256 -35.54 14.51 -4.64
N HIS A 257 -34.74 15.56 -4.40
CA HIS A 257 -33.33 15.45 -4.03
C HIS A 257 -33.19 15.05 -2.55
N CYS A 258 -33.84 15.77 -1.65
CA CYS A 258 -33.78 15.48 -0.22
C CYS A 258 -34.36 14.11 0.14
N ALA A 259 -35.39 13.65 -0.57
CA ALA A 259 -35.97 12.33 -0.35
C ALA A 259 -35.01 11.15 -0.65
N ARG A 260 -33.90 11.41 -1.34
CA ARG A 260 -32.85 10.42 -1.62
C ARG A 260 -31.59 10.66 -0.80
N MET A 261 -31.60 11.57 0.18
CA MET A 261 -30.48 11.82 1.08
C MET A 261 -30.80 11.33 2.49
N ASP A 262 -29.77 11.00 3.26
CA ASP A 262 -29.91 10.64 4.67
C ASP A 262 -30.61 11.76 5.46
N ALA A 263 -31.40 11.40 6.47
CA ALA A 263 -32.20 12.34 7.26
C ALA A 263 -31.35 13.45 7.93
N SER A 264 -30.08 13.18 8.21
CA SER A 264 -29.14 14.16 8.76
C SER A 264 -28.70 15.23 7.75
N TYR A 265 -28.91 15.04 6.45
CA TYR A 265 -28.62 16.05 5.43
C TYR A 265 -29.43 17.33 5.65
N ALA A 266 -30.74 17.18 5.93
CA ALA A 266 -31.62 18.31 6.25
C ALA A 266 -31.35 18.96 7.61
N GLN A 267 -30.59 18.28 8.47
CA GLN A 267 -30.13 18.81 9.76
C GLN A 267 -28.75 19.51 9.64
N THR A 268 -28.00 19.20 8.58
CA THR A 268 -26.64 19.72 8.36
C THR A 268 -26.65 21.01 7.53
N PHE A 269 -27.50 21.08 6.50
CA PHE A 269 -27.57 22.24 5.60
C PHE A 269 -28.87 23.02 5.76
N SER A 270 -28.79 24.34 5.58
CA SER A 270 -29.97 25.21 5.59
C SER A 270 -30.90 24.94 4.40
N PRO A 271 -32.19 25.30 4.47
CA PRO A 271 -33.12 25.16 3.34
C PRO A 271 -32.66 25.85 2.05
N GLU A 272 -31.92 26.97 2.18
CA GLU A 272 -31.36 27.73 1.05
C GLU A 272 -30.19 26.98 0.40
N GLU A 273 -29.25 26.45 1.19
CA GLU A 273 -28.15 25.61 0.70
C GLU A 273 -28.66 24.36 0.02
N ILE A 274 -29.67 23.70 0.60
CA ILE A 274 -30.32 22.51 0.03
C ILE A 274 -30.94 22.83 -1.34
N HIS A 275 -31.61 23.98 -1.46
CA HIS A 275 -32.17 24.41 -2.73
C HIS A 275 -31.07 24.60 -3.78
N HIS A 276 -30.00 25.30 -3.38
CA HIS A 276 -28.82 25.57 -4.21
C HIS A 276 -28.12 24.28 -4.67
N HIS A 277 -27.91 23.31 -3.77
CA HIS A 277 -27.39 21.98 -4.12
C HIS A 277 -28.27 21.30 -5.18
N GLY A 278 -29.60 21.42 -5.04
CA GLY A 278 -30.55 20.94 -6.03
C GLY A 278 -30.42 21.62 -7.40
N GLU A 279 -29.97 22.88 -7.46
CA GLU A 279 -29.70 23.59 -8.71
C GLU A 279 -28.41 23.11 -9.38
N LEU A 280 -27.33 22.96 -8.60
CA LEU A 280 -26.06 22.38 -9.07
C LEU A 280 -26.26 20.97 -9.64
N ILE A 281 -27.09 20.14 -8.98
CA ILE A 281 -27.44 18.79 -9.44
C ILE A 281 -28.13 18.78 -10.81
N ARG A 282 -28.86 19.84 -11.17
CA ARG A 282 -29.53 19.96 -12.48
C ARG A 282 -28.56 20.28 -13.61
N GLN A 283 -27.38 20.82 -13.29
CA GLN A 283 -26.33 21.10 -14.27
C GLN A 283 -25.60 19.81 -14.72
N LEU A 284 -25.73 18.71 -13.96
CA LEU A 284 -25.20 17.41 -14.36
C LEU A 284 -25.86 16.91 -15.64
N GLY A 285 -25.04 16.51 -16.61
CA GLY A 285 -25.48 16.14 -17.95
C GLY A 285 -24.63 15.03 -18.58
N GLN A 286 -24.71 14.90 -19.91
CA GLN A 286 -23.92 13.91 -20.66
C GLN A 286 -22.45 14.33 -20.87
N SER A 287 -22.14 15.62 -20.73
CA SER A 287 -20.79 16.20 -20.91
C SER A 287 -20.17 16.74 -19.61
N GLN A 288 -20.99 16.95 -18.56
CA GLN A 288 -20.57 17.53 -17.28
C GLN A 288 -21.00 16.59 -16.15
N TRP A 289 -20.02 15.87 -15.58
CA TRP A 289 -20.22 14.75 -14.65
C TRP A 289 -20.04 15.17 -13.20
N VAL A 290 -19.28 16.25 -13.02
CA VAL A 290 -19.04 16.92 -11.74
C VAL A 290 -19.21 18.43 -11.95
N VAL A 291 -19.76 19.10 -10.96
CA VAL A 291 -19.89 20.55 -10.86
C VAL A 291 -19.19 20.96 -9.58
N VAL A 292 -18.29 21.93 -9.68
CA VAL A 292 -17.55 22.49 -8.54
C VAL A 292 -17.91 23.96 -8.46
N GLU A 293 -18.43 24.38 -7.31
CA GLU A 293 -18.65 25.79 -6.99
C GLU A 293 -17.82 26.15 -5.76
N ALA A 294 -17.04 27.23 -5.84
CA ALA A 294 -16.26 27.73 -4.71
C ALA A 294 -16.68 29.16 -4.37
N ARG A 295 -17.03 29.40 -3.11
CA ARG A 295 -17.38 30.71 -2.57
C ARG A 295 -16.32 31.16 -1.57
N PRO A 296 -15.75 32.36 -1.71
CA PRO A 296 -14.80 32.88 -0.74
C PRO A 296 -15.49 33.12 0.62
N LEU A 297 -14.77 32.80 1.69
CA LEU A 297 -15.12 33.10 3.08
C LEU A 297 -14.07 34.06 3.68
N GLU A 298 -14.22 34.43 4.94
CA GLU A 298 -13.24 35.28 5.64
C GLU A 298 -11.89 34.56 5.81
N GLY A 299 -10.77 35.31 5.73
CA GLY A 299 -9.43 34.79 6.08
C GLY A 299 -8.77 33.84 5.07
N SER A 300 -8.88 34.09 3.76
CA SER A 300 -8.31 33.25 2.68
C SER A 300 -8.87 31.81 2.65
N THR A 301 -10.08 31.60 3.17
CA THR A 301 -10.77 30.32 3.13
C THR A 301 -11.85 30.31 2.06
N TYR A 302 -12.21 29.13 1.56
CA TYR A 302 -13.23 28.93 0.53
C TYR A 302 -14.19 27.82 0.97
N ARG A 303 -15.49 28.05 0.81
CA ARG A 303 -16.50 27.00 0.86
C ARG A 303 -16.68 26.42 -0.54
N VAL A 304 -16.33 25.15 -0.70
CA VAL A 304 -16.35 24.45 -1.98
C VAL A 304 -17.43 23.38 -1.95
N THR A 305 -18.42 23.51 -2.83
CA THR A 305 -19.50 22.55 -3.03
C THR A 305 -19.24 21.78 -4.31
N ILE A 306 -19.11 20.46 -4.18
CA ILE A 306 -18.88 19.53 -5.29
C ILE A 306 -20.09 18.63 -5.41
N VAL A 307 -20.66 18.58 -6.61
CA VAL A 307 -21.83 17.77 -6.93
C VAL A 307 -21.49 16.90 -8.14
N GLY A 308 -21.78 15.61 -8.06
CA GLY A 308 -21.41 14.67 -9.12
C GLY A 308 -22.23 13.39 -9.11
N TYR A 309 -21.94 12.49 -10.05
CA TYR A 309 -22.41 11.11 -9.97
C TYR A 309 -21.54 10.31 -9.01
N ASP A 310 -22.19 9.40 -8.29
CA ASP A 310 -21.53 8.49 -7.36
C ASP A 310 -20.83 7.33 -8.08
N TYR A 311 -19.53 7.21 -7.85
CA TYR A 311 -18.63 6.18 -8.32
C TYR A 311 -17.66 5.77 -7.20
N PRO A 312 -17.49 4.47 -6.89
CA PRO A 312 -16.56 4.04 -5.86
C PRO A 312 -15.16 4.67 -5.99
N GLY A 313 -14.74 5.39 -4.95
CA GLY A 313 -13.45 6.08 -4.90
C GLY A 313 -13.46 7.54 -5.37
N GLU A 314 -14.61 8.14 -5.72
CA GLU A 314 -14.65 9.54 -6.16
C GLU A 314 -14.17 10.53 -5.09
N LEU A 315 -14.49 10.27 -3.82
CA LEU A 315 -14.02 11.10 -2.70
C LEU A 315 -12.48 11.12 -2.59
N SER A 316 -11.82 9.99 -2.87
CA SER A 316 -10.36 9.91 -2.94
C SER A 316 -9.84 10.82 -4.05
N LEU A 317 -10.51 10.87 -5.21
CA LEU A 317 -10.12 11.75 -6.31
C LEU A 317 -10.22 13.23 -5.93
N ILE A 318 -11.30 13.62 -5.25
CA ILE A 318 -11.52 14.98 -4.76
C ILE A 318 -10.42 15.36 -3.77
N CYS A 319 -10.20 14.56 -2.73
CA CYS A 319 -9.23 14.86 -1.69
C CYS A 319 -7.79 14.89 -2.22
N GLY A 320 -7.44 13.95 -3.11
CA GLY A 320 -6.11 13.92 -3.71
C GLY A 320 -5.87 15.09 -4.65
N LEU A 321 -6.89 15.56 -5.38
CA LEU A 321 -6.74 16.73 -6.25
C LEU A 321 -6.58 18.01 -5.42
N PHE A 322 -7.26 18.14 -4.29
CA PHE A 322 -7.00 19.22 -3.33
C PHE A 322 -5.54 19.22 -2.87
N LEU A 323 -5.01 18.04 -2.50
CA LEU A 323 -3.61 17.89 -2.11
C LEU A 323 -2.63 18.28 -3.23
N VAL A 324 -2.88 17.84 -4.47
CA VAL A 324 -2.06 18.19 -5.64
C VAL A 324 -1.95 19.71 -5.83
N HIS A 325 -3.04 20.42 -5.58
CA HIS A 325 -3.11 21.87 -5.70
C HIS A 325 -2.73 22.61 -4.41
N GLY A 326 -2.24 21.91 -3.38
CA GLY A 326 -1.79 22.51 -2.13
C GLY A 326 -2.92 23.14 -1.31
N MET A 327 -4.10 22.52 -1.30
CA MET A 327 -5.25 22.95 -0.49
C MET A 327 -5.31 22.16 0.81
N ASN A 328 -5.44 22.87 1.93
CA ASN A 328 -5.73 22.31 3.23
C ASN A 328 -7.26 22.18 3.42
N ILE A 329 -7.72 21.02 3.88
CA ILE A 329 -9.13 20.76 4.19
C ILE A 329 -9.32 21.01 5.69
N ILE A 330 -10.13 22.01 6.03
CA ILE A 330 -10.37 22.43 7.42
C ILE A 330 -11.56 21.67 8.02
N ASP A 331 -12.61 21.51 7.21
CA ASP A 331 -13.90 20.94 7.60
C ASP A 331 -14.61 20.40 6.36
N GLY A 332 -15.50 19.42 6.54
CA GLY A 332 -16.16 18.77 5.42
C GLY A 332 -17.37 17.93 5.79
N HIS A 333 -18.41 18.06 4.97
CA HIS A 333 -19.66 17.31 5.04
C HIS A 333 -19.93 16.64 3.69
N ILE A 334 -19.82 15.32 3.65
CA ILE A 334 -19.92 14.51 2.44
C ILE A 334 -21.18 13.64 2.53
N PHE A 335 -22.01 13.68 1.49
CA PHE A 335 -23.26 12.94 1.44
C PHE A 335 -23.50 12.31 0.08
N THR A 336 -23.88 11.04 0.10
CA THR A 336 -24.24 10.31 -1.12
C THR A 336 -25.71 9.88 -1.13
N TYR A 337 -26.31 9.90 -2.32
CA TYR A 337 -27.68 9.44 -2.52
C TYR A 337 -27.88 8.00 -2.04
N GLU A 338 -29.02 7.79 -1.38
CA GLU A 338 -29.49 6.49 -0.94
C GLU A 338 -30.04 5.65 -2.12
N SER A 339 -29.88 4.32 -2.02
CA SER A 339 -30.34 3.35 -3.03
C SER A 339 -31.86 3.20 -3.04
N GLU A 340 -32.49 3.20 -4.23
CA GLU A 340 -33.96 3.10 -4.42
C GLU A 340 -34.57 1.77 -3.91
N ASN A 341 -33.76 0.74 -3.64
CA ASN A 341 -34.23 -0.58 -3.17
C ASN A 341 -34.30 -0.72 -1.64
N SER A 342 -34.21 0.36 -0.87
CA SER A 342 -34.09 0.32 0.60
C SER A 342 -35.39 0.65 1.38
N SER A 343 -36.56 0.44 0.78
CA SER A 343 -37.83 0.43 1.55
C SER A 343 -37.93 -0.85 2.40
N PRO A 344 -38.36 -0.79 3.68
CA PRO A 344 -38.65 -1.99 4.46
C PRO A 344 -39.77 -2.79 3.80
N ALA A 345 -39.62 -4.11 3.74
CA ALA A 345 -40.58 -5.02 3.13
C ALA A 345 -42.00 -4.85 3.71
N ALA A 346 -42.90 -4.28 2.93
CA ALA A 346 -44.33 -4.28 3.23
C ALA A 346 -44.91 -5.67 2.89
N SER A 347 -45.67 -6.23 3.85
CA SER A 347 -46.26 -7.57 3.82
C SER A 347 -47.17 -7.82 2.59
N PRO A 348 -47.23 -9.05 2.03
CA PRO A 348 -48.02 -9.33 0.85
C PRO A 348 -49.51 -9.56 1.21
N GLY A 349 -50.36 -8.58 0.91
CA GLY A 349 -51.83 -8.73 0.86
C GLY A 349 -52.32 -9.09 -0.56
N PRO A 350 -53.50 -9.72 -0.71
CA PRO A 350 -53.81 -10.54 -1.88
C PRO A 350 -54.22 -9.74 -3.11
N ALA A 351 -53.95 -10.36 -4.26
CA ALA A 351 -54.07 -9.85 -5.61
C ALA A 351 -55.44 -9.25 -5.96
N SER A 352 -55.43 -8.06 -6.58
CA SER A 352 -56.47 -7.68 -7.53
C SER A 352 -55.87 -7.05 -8.79
N ARG A 353 -56.21 -7.66 -9.92
CA ARG A 353 -55.82 -7.26 -11.28
C ARG A 353 -56.58 -6.00 -11.69
N ARG A 354 -55.88 -4.94 -12.10
CA ARG A 354 -56.36 -4.04 -13.16
C ARG A 354 -55.22 -3.25 -13.80
N ARG A 355 -54.93 -3.59 -15.05
CA ARG A 355 -54.01 -2.87 -15.96
C ARG A 355 -54.55 -1.46 -16.24
N ARG A 356 -53.80 -0.43 -15.87
CA ARG A 356 -53.88 0.93 -16.45
C ARG A 356 -52.48 1.30 -16.98
N ARG A 357 -52.41 1.70 -18.26
CA ARG A 357 -51.21 2.20 -18.93
C ARG A 357 -50.72 3.50 -18.24
N PRO A 358 -49.44 3.68 -17.92
CA PRO A 358 -48.93 4.99 -17.52
C PRO A 358 -48.44 5.79 -18.73
N ARG A 359 -48.83 7.07 -18.73
CA ARG A 359 -48.30 8.14 -19.58
C ARG A 359 -46.78 8.28 -19.37
N PHE A 360 -46.05 8.53 -20.46
CA PHE A 360 -44.62 8.90 -20.44
C PHE A 360 -44.41 10.18 -19.61
N LYS A 361 -43.96 10.04 -18.36
CA LYS A 361 -43.21 11.09 -17.63
C LYS A 361 -41.73 10.86 -17.94
N LYS A 362 -40.99 11.92 -18.30
CA LYS A 362 -39.52 11.92 -18.40
C LYS A 362 -38.96 11.26 -17.13
N ARG A 363 -38.30 10.11 -17.26
CA ARG A 363 -37.62 9.45 -16.13
C ARG A 363 -36.53 10.40 -15.64
N ALA A 364 -36.64 10.83 -14.38
CA ALA A 364 -35.52 11.42 -13.67
C ALA A 364 -34.36 10.41 -13.66
N ASP A 365 -33.14 10.90 -13.80
CA ASP A 365 -31.94 10.06 -13.80
C ASP A 365 -31.81 9.33 -12.45
N GLY A 366 -32.03 8.01 -12.45
CA GLY A 366 -32.06 7.17 -11.24
C GLY A 366 -30.67 6.92 -10.62
N ARG A 367 -29.59 7.38 -11.28
CA ARG A 367 -28.21 7.23 -10.80
C ARG A 367 -28.01 7.94 -9.45
N ARG A 368 -27.18 7.32 -8.58
CA ARG A 368 -26.75 7.93 -7.31
C ARG A 368 -25.85 9.13 -7.60
N LYS A 369 -25.95 10.14 -6.75
CA LYS A 369 -25.23 11.40 -6.86
C LYS A 369 -24.62 11.76 -5.50
N ILE A 370 -23.57 12.54 -5.53
CA ILE A 370 -22.87 13.04 -4.35
C ILE A 370 -23.13 14.54 -4.17
N VAL A 371 -23.11 14.99 -2.92
CA VAL A 371 -23.03 16.40 -2.53
C VAL A 371 -22.00 16.50 -1.42
N ASP A 372 -20.85 17.07 -1.77
CA ASP A 372 -19.70 17.16 -0.89
C ASP A 372 -19.39 18.64 -0.67
N VAL A 373 -19.47 19.09 0.57
CA VAL A 373 -19.22 20.48 0.94
C VAL A 373 -17.98 20.53 1.82
N PHE A 374 -16.95 21.21 1.37
CA PHE A 374 -15.68 21.38 2.07
C PHE A 374 -15.44 22.84 2.43
N THR A 375 -14.75 23.06 3.53
CA THR A 375 -14.09 24.32 3.85
C THR A 375 -12.61 24.13 3.64
N VAL A 376 -12.00 24.87 2.71
CA VAL A 376 -10.60 24.70 2.31
C VAL A 376 -9.83 26.01 2.33
N ALA A 377 -8.51 25.93 2.51
CA ALA A 377 -7.61 27.07 2.44
C ALA A 377 -6.32 26.71 1.68
N PRO A 378 -5.75 27.61 0.88
CA PRO A 378 -4.46 27.36 0.25
C PRO A 378 -3.35 27.27 1.32
N VAL A 379 -2.46 26.29 1.20
CA VAL A 379 -1.31 26.10 2.10
C VAL A 379 -0.30 27.26 1.95
N SER A 380 -0.17 27.83 0.75
CA SER A 380 0.64 29.03 0.52
C SER A 380 0.17 29.80 -0.73
N GLY A 381 0.33 31.13 -0.70
CA GLY A 381 0.06 32.01 -1.84
C GLY A 381 -1.42 32.35 -2.08
N THR A 382 -1.67 33.15 -3.12
CA THR A 382 -3.01 33.52 -3.60
C THR A 382 -3.41 32.66 -4.79
N LEU A 383 -4.67 32.20 -4.83
CA LEU A 383 -5.17 31.36 -5.92
C LEU A 383 -5.27 32.15 -7.25
N PRO A 384 -4.89 31.55 -8.40
CA PRO A 384 -5.14 32.13 -9.72
C PRO A 384 -6.64 32.33 -10.00
N GLU A 385 -7.00 33.33 -10.82
CA GLU A 385 -8.42 33.63 -11.14
C GLU A 385 -9.20 32.45 -11.75
N ASN A 386 -8.52 31.58 -12.52
CA ASN A 386 -9.13 30.41 -13.16
C ASN A 386 -8.90 29.08 -12.41
N PHE A 387 -8.44 29.13 -11.17
CA PHE A 387 -8.07 27.94 -10.39
C PHE A 387 -9.22 26.92 -10.29
N TRP A 388 -10.39 27.35 -9.84
CA TRP A 388 -11.55 26.47 -9.63
C TRP A 388 -12.12 25.89 -10.92
N GLN A 389 -11.99 26.62 -12.04
CA GLN A 389 -12.36 26.11 -13.36
C GLN A 389 -11.42 24.97 -13.77
N ARG A 390 -10.10 25.17 -13.64
CA ARG A 390 -9.10 24.13 -13.93
C ARG A 390 -9.26 22.91 -13.04
N TYR A 391 -9.50 23.12 -11.75
CA TYR A 391 -9.80 22.06 -10.79
C TYR A 391 -11.02 21.22 -11.23
N ALA A 392 -12.11 21.89 -11.65
CA ALA A 392 -13.31 21.20 -12.14
C ALA A 392 -13.05 20.40 -13.42
N GLU A 393 -12.29 20.95 -14.37
CA GLU A 393 -11.91 20.26 -15.62
C GLU A 393 -11.07 19.00 -15.34
N GLU A 394 -10.07 19.11 -14.45
CA GLU A 394 -9.22 17.99 -14.03
C GLU A 394 -10.01 16.92 -13.27
N LEU A 395 -10.91 17.31 -12.36
CA LEU A 395 -11.75 16.36 -11.63
C LEU A 395 -12.72 15.63 -12.57
N ASN A 396 -13.31 16.33 -13.54
CA ASN A 396 -14.19 15.76 -14.53
C ASN A 396 -13.45 14.74 -15.43
N HIS A 397 -12.17 14.99 -15.75
CA HIS A 397 -11.31 14.03 -16.45
C HIS A 397 -11.07 12.76 -15.63
N LEU A 398 -10.70 12.88 -14.35
CA LEU A 398 -10.45 11.72 -13.49
C LEU A 398 -11.72 10.89 -13.25
N VAL A 399 -12.87 11.54 -13.03
CA VAL A 399 -14.17 10.85 -12.86
C VAL A 399 -14.62 10.14 -14.14
N HIS A 400 -14.24 10.64 -15.32
CA HIS A 400 -14.50 9.96 -16.59
C HIS A 400 -13.87 8.54 -16.63
N HIS A 401 -12.65 8.39 -16.10
CA HIS A 401 -11.99 7.08 -16.02
C HIS A 401 -12.70 6.10 -15.07
N LEU A 402 -13.29 6.58 -13.96
CA LEU A 402 -14.12 5.74 -13.08
C LEU A 402 -15.35 5.17 -13.82
N ARG A 403 -15.98 6.01 -14.66
CA ARG A 403 -17.15 5.63 -15.46
C ARG A 403 -16.82 4.57 -16.53
N GLU A 404 -15.68 4.68 -17.19
CA GLU A 404 -15.20 3.69 -18.16
C GLU A 404 -14.81 2.34 -17.51
N ARG A 405 -15.08 2.17 -16.21
CA ARG A 405 -14.69 1.01 -15.40
C ARG A 405 -13.18 0.78 -15.41
N SER A 406 -12.42 1.87 -15.48
CA SER A 406 -10.97 1.87 -15.35
C SER A 406 -10.53 2.60 -14.07
N PRO A 407 -11.00 2.18 -12.87
CA PRO A 407 -10.68 2.88 -11.62
C PRO A 407 -9.19 2.90 -11.32
N GLU A 408 -8.45 1.89 -11.78
CA GLU A 408 -7.00 1.79 -11.58
C GLU A 408 -6.26 2.93 -12.29
N LYS A 409 -6.68 3.29 -13.51
CA LYS A 409 -6.09 4.42 -14.25
C LYS A 409 -6.33 5.75 -13.55
N ALA A 410 -7.54 5.99 -13.04
CA ALA A 410 -7.87 7.23 -12.35
C ALA A 410 -7.05 7.41 -11.06
N HIS A 411 -7.01 6.37 -10.23
CA HIS A 411 -6.27 6.40 -8.97
C HIS A 411 -4.76 6.38 -9.19
N GLY A 412 -4.28 5.67 -10.22
CA GLY A 412 -2.88 5.65 -10.62
C GLY A 412 -2.37 7.01 -11.10
N GLU A 413 -3.12 7.64 -12.02
CA GLU A 413 -2.83 8.99 -12.49
C GLU A 413 -2.77 9.98 -11.32
N LEU A 414 -3.74 9.91 -10.41
CA LEU A 414 -3.78 10.78 -9.24
C LEU A 414 -2.62 10.49 -8.27
N ALA A 415 -2.32 9.24 -7.97
CA ALA A 415 -1.22 8.86 -7.08
C ALA A 415 0.12 9.41 -7.59
N ARG A 416 0.34 9.40 -8.90
CA ARG A 416 1.52 10.02 -9.55
C ARG A 416 1.55 11.54 -9.36
N ARG A 417 0.42 12.23 -9.55
CA ARG A 417 0.31 13.68 -9.33
C ARG A 417 0.55 14.02 -7.85
N VAL A 418 -0.02 13.24 -6.93
CA VAL A 418 0.18 13.37 -5.48
C VAL A 418 1.65 13.17 -5.11
N ALA A 419 2.31 12.12 -5.61
CA ALA A 419 3.72 11.90 -5.35
C ALA A 419 4.59 13.10 -5.78
N THR A 420 4.30 13.66 -6.96
CA THR A 420 4.98 14.86 -7.47
C THR A 420 4.72 16.09 -6.60
N ALA A 421 3.48 16.28 -6.14
CA ALA A 421 3.11 17.38 -5.25
C ALA A 421 3.82 17.26 -3.88
N LEU A 422 3.87 16.04 -3.32
CA LEU A 422 4.55 15.78 -2.05
C LEU A 422 6.05 16.13 -2.11
N GLU A 423 6.72 15.88 -3.24
CA GLU A 423 8.11 16.30 -3.48
C GLU A 423 8.25 17.84 -3.54
N GLN A 424 7.37 18.51 -4.29
CA GLN A 424 7.46 19.96 -4.54
C GLN A 424 7.25 20.79 -3.28
N PHE A 425 6.33 20.39 -2.42
CA PHE A 425 6.01 21.12 -1.20
C PHE A 425 6.98 20.82 -0.04
N GLY A 426 7.95 19.91 -0.24
CA GLY A 426 9.04 19.67 0.72
C GLY A 426 8.55 19.19 2.09
N PHE A 427 7.48 18.38 2.12
CA PHE A 427 6.90 17.94 3.38
C PHE A 427 7.90 17.08 4.17
N PRO A 428 8.07 17.34 5.48
CA PRO A 428 9.02 16.60 6.30
C PRO A 428 8.67 15.11 6.30
N GLU A 429 9.69 14.24 6.40
CA GLU A 429 9.53 12.82 6.73
C GLU A 429 8.70 12.72 8.03
N ALA A 430 7.39 12.54 7.88
CA ALA A 430 6.52 12.42 9.05
C ALA A 430 6.85 11.08 9.71
N PRO A 431 7.13 11.05 11.04
CA PRO A 431 7.29 9.78 11.73
C PRO A 431 6.02 8.93 11.55
N LEU A 432 6.18 7.61 11.57
CA LEU A 432 5.08 6.66 11.50
C LEU A 432 4.14 6.86 12.71
N LEU A 433 3.11 7.68 12.54
CA LEU A 433 2.14 8.00 13.58
C LEU A 433 0.96 7.03 13.51
N SER A 434 0.58 6.49 14.67
CA SER A 434 -0.54 5.54 14.78
C SER A 434 -1.87 6.19 14.43
N VAL A 435 -2.70 5.47 13.67
CA VAL A 435 -4.09 5.84 13.37
C VAL A 435 -4.99 4.93 14.19
N ASP A 436 -5.77 5.51 15.09
CA ASP A 436 -6.75 4.75 15.88
C ASP A 436 -8.10 4.76 15.14
N ILE A 437 -8.56 3.57 14.73
CA ILE A 437 -9.85 3.38 14.05
C ILE A 437 -10.80 2.60 14.95
N GLU A 438 -11.76 3.28 15.56
CA GLU A 438 -12.87 2.67 16.28
C GLU A 438 -13.99 2.30 15.28
N ILE A 439 -14.60 1.12 15.46
CA ILE A 439 -15.68 0.63 14.58
C ILE A 439 -16.94 0.46 15.43
N ASP A 440 -18.03 1.08 15.01
CA ASP A 440 -19.33 1.04 15.68
C ASP A 440 -20.44 0.65 14.70
N ASN A 441 -21.12 -0.48 14.96
CA ASN A 441 -22.24 -0.97 14.16
C ASN A 441 -23.63 -0.66 14.77
N THR A 442 -23.66 0.09 15.87
CA THR A 442 -24.86 0.38 16.67
C THR A 442 -25.41 1.80 16.44
N VAL A 443 -24.58 2.75 16.01
CA VAL A 443 -24.96 4.17 15.84
C VAL A 443 -25.89 4.40 14.65
N SER A 444 -25.66 3.69 13.55
CA SER A 444 -26.48 3.78 12.34
C SER A 444 -27.09 2.42 12.08
N ASP A 445 -28.37 2.33 11.73
CA ASP A 445 -29.01 1.06 11.34
C ASP A 445 -28.52 0.54 9.98
N ARG A 446 -27.90 1.41 9.18
CA ARG A 446 -27.51 1.15 7.78
C ARG A 446 -26.01 1.02 7.57
N TYR A 447 -25.22 1.87 8.21
CA TYR A 447 -23.78 1.95 7.99
C TYR A 447 -22.99 1.38 9.17
N THR A 448 -21.79 0.89 8.87
CA THR A 448 -20.73 0.71 9.85
C THR A 448 -20.06 2.06 10.04
N VAL A 449 -19.96 2.55 11.27
CA VAL A 449 -19.36 3.85 11.56
C VAL A 449 -17.90 3.65 11.95
N LEU A 450 -16.99 4.30 11.25
CA LEU A 450 -15.57 4.38 11.57
C LEU A 450 -15.30 5.74 12.22
N ARG A 451 -14.79 5.75 13.45
CA ARG A 451 -14.28 6.96 14.10
C ARG A 451 -12.76 6.91 14.08
N ILE A 452 -12.16 7.96 13.55
CA ILE A 452 -10.74 8.00 13.25
C ILE A 452 -10.10 9.10 14.09
N ASP A 453 -9.11 8.72 14.87
CA ASP A 453 -8.32 9.63 15.69
C ASP A 453 -6.84 9.46 15.33
N ALA A 454 -6.24 10.51 14.77
CA ALA A 454 -4.85 10.49 14.36
C ALA A 454 -4.25 11.90 14.40
N PRO A 455 -2.92 12.03 14.42
CA PRO A 455 -2.27 13.28 14.08
C PRO A 455 -2.63 13.71 12.66
N ASP A 456 -2.90 14.99 12.48
CA ASP A 456 -3.17 15.58 11.18
C ASP A 456 -1.88 15.61 10.36
N THR A 457 -1.84 14.80 9.31
CA THR A 457 -0.71 14.70 8.38
C THR A 457 -1.14 15.23 7.02
N VAL A 458 -0.20 15.81 6.28
CA VAL A 458 -0.51 16.31 4.94
C VAL A 458 -1.06 15.17 4.08
N GLY A 459 -2.20 15.42 3.45
CA GLY A 459 -2.86 14.44 2.61
C GLY A 459 -3.62 13.35 3.37
N PHE A 460 -3.73 13.41 4.70
CA PHE A 460 -4.35 12.37 5.53
C PHE A 460 -5.69 11.87 4.99
N LEU A 461 -6.61 12.79 4.69
CA LEU A 461 -7.94 12.44 4.22
C LEU A 461 -7.91 11.77 2.85
N TYR A 462 -7.00 12.19 1.96
CA TYR A 462 -6.77 11.49 0.69
C TYR A 462 -6.28 10.07 0.93
N GLU A 463 -5.24 9.89 1.74
CA GLU A 463 -4.66 8.56 2.01
C GLU A 463 -5.68 7.59 2.60
N LEU A 464 -6.48 8.08 3.55
CA LEU A 464 -7.53 7.32 4.20
C LEU A 464 -8.65 6.94 3.22
N THR A 465 -9.20 7.90 2.48
CA THR A 465 -10.29 7.65 1.53
C THR A 465 -9.84 6.79 0.37
N ASN A 466 -8.59 6.95 -0.07
CA ASN A 466 -7.93 6.08 -1.04
C ASN A 466 -7.78 4.64 -0.49
N ALA A 467 -7.32 4.49 0.75
CA ALA A 467 -7.20 3.17 1.37
C ALA A 467 -8.55 2.45 1.46
N LEU A 468 -9.62 3.14 1.86
CA LEU A 468 -10.97 2.57 1.90
C LEU A 468 -11.46 2.17 0.51
N ALA A 469 -11.28 3.04 -0.49
CA ALA A 469 -11.67 2.77 -1.87
C ALA A 469 -10.94 1.55 -2.45
N LEU A 470 -9.63 1.42 -2.21
CA LEU A 470 -8.81 0.30 -2.67
C LEU A 470 -9.20 -1.04 -2.02
N ASN A 471 -9.81 -1.00 -0.83
CA ASN A 471 -10.35 -2.18 -0.14
C ASN A 471 -11.82 -2.47 -0.51
N GLY A 472 -12.38 -1.75 -1.50
CA GLY A 472 -13.77 -1.90 -1.91
C GLY A 472 -14.78 -1.44 -0.86
N ILE A 473 -14.36 -0.59 0.08
CA ILE A 473 -15.25 -0.03 1.09
C ILE A 473 -15.92 1.22 0.53
N TYR A 474 -17.24 1.23 0.58
CA TYR A 474 -18.04 2.33 0.07
C TYR A 474 -18.32 3.33 1.19
N ILE A 475 -18.11 4.62 0.89
CA ILE A 475 -18.32 5.72 1.83
C ILE A 475 -19.67 6.37 1.48
N GLY A 476 -20.62 6.32 2.41
CA GLY A 476 -21.94 6.94 2.23
C GLY A 476 -22.04 8.35 2.84
N ARG A 477 -21.27 8.60 3.91
CA ARG A 477 -21.22 9.89 4.58
C ARG A 477 -19.87 10.06 5.29
N VAL A 478 -19.36 11.29 5.32
CA VAL A 478 -18.17 11.67 6.10
C VAL A 478 -18.44 12.98 6.81
N ILE A 479 -17.97 13.06 8.05
CA ILE A 479 -17.84 14.30 8.81
C ILE A 479 -16.35 14.46 9.11
N VAL A 480 -15.74 15.50 8.54
CA VAL A 480 -14.33 15.83 8.73
C VAL A 480 -14.23 16.88 9.82
N ASN A 481 -13.46 16.60 10.88
CA ASN A 481 -13.22 17.58 11.94
C ASN A 481 -11.74 17.56 12.32
N SER A 482 -11.03 18.66 12.11
CA SER A 482 -9.67 18.82 12.61
C SER A 482 -9.66 19.71 13.86
N LEU A 483 -9.03 19.23 14.94
CA LEU A 483 -8.84 19.96 16.20
C LEU A 483 -7.35 20.08 16.50
N GLY A 484 -6.78 21.26 16.24
CA GLY A 484 -5.34 21.50 16.41
C GLY A 484 -4.53 20.68 15.40
N GLU A 485 -3.58 19.87 15.88
CA GLU A 485 -2.77 18.96 15.04
C GLU A 485 -3.33 17.52 15.00
N ARG A 486 -4.64 17.34 15.27
CA ARG A 486 -5.30 16.02 15.23
C ARG A 486 -6.58 16.06 14.40
N VAL A 487 -6.81 14.95 13.70
CA VAL A 487 -8.04 14.69 12.95
C VAL A 487 -8.96 13.78 13.78
N HIS A 488 -10.25 14.12 13.77
CA HIS A 488 -11.35 13.41 14.43
C HIS A 488 -12.49 13.16 13.43
N ASP A 489 -12.21 12.31 12.45
CA ASP A 489 -13.12 12.08 11.34
C ASP A 489 -14.11 10.95 11.66
N THR A 490 -15.35 11.10 11.21
CA THR A 490 -16.38 10.07 11.32
C THR A 490 -16.86 9.68 9.93
N LEU A 491 -16.62 8.43 9.55
CA LEU A 491 -16.99 7.88 8.24
C LEU A 491 -18.09 6.83 8.40
N PHE A 492 -19.12 6.92 7.58
CA PHE A 492 -20.21 5.96 7.51
C PHE A 492 -20.00 5.10 6.28
N VAL A 493 -19.63 3.84 6.49
CA VAL A 493 -19.19 2.94 5.42
C VAL A 493 -20.04 1.70 5.30
N CYS A 494 -20.02 1.08 4.12
CA CYS A 494 -20.61 -0.23 3.86
C CYS A 494 -19.72 -1.06 2.93
N ASP A 495 -20.01 -2.34 2.84
CA ASP A 495 -19.38 -3.24 1.87
C ASP A 495 -19.84 -2.92 0.42
N PRO A 496 -19.24 -3.55 -0.62
CA PRO A 496 -19.66 -3.36 -2.02
C PRO A 496 -21.13 -3.69 -2.31
N HIS A 497 -21.79 -4.46 -1.45
CA HIS A 497 -23.18 -4.87 -1.59
C HIS A 497 -24.14 -3.93 -0.85
N GLY A 498 -23.63 -2.91 -0.15
CA GLY A 498 -24.41 -1.96 0.63
C GLY A 498 -24.74 -2.41 2.05
N ASN A 499 -24.11 -3.49 2.54
CA ASN A 499 -24.35 -4.03 3.89
C ASN A 499 -23.33 -3.51 4.90
N LYS A 500 -23.68 -3.57 6.19
CA LYS A 500 -22.74 -3.34 7.28
C LYS A 500 -21.62 -4.38 7.31
N ILE A 501 -20.45 -3.94 7.72
CA ILE A 501 -19.26 -4.78 7.95
C ILE A 501 -19.33 -5.28 9.40
N THR A 502 -20.05 -6.39 9.63
CA THR A 502 -20.27 -6.96 10.97
C THR A 502 -19.26 -8.05 11.34
N ASP A 503 -18.64 -8.69 10.36
CA ASP A 503 -17.64 -9.75 10.58
C ASP A 503 -16.39 -9.20 11.28
N PRO A 504 -16.06 -9.67 12.50
CA PRO A 504 -14.89 -9.21 13.24
C PRO A 504 -13.56 -9.39 12.50
N HIS A 505 -13.44 -10.44 11.68
CA HIS A 505 -12.23 -10.69 10.90
C HIS A 505 -12.07 -9.63 9.80
N LYS A 506 -13.15 -9.30 9.08
CA LYS A 506 -13.16 -8.23 8.09
C LYS A 506 -12.91 -6.85 8.71
N GLN A 507 -13.43 -6.60 9.90
CA GLN A 507 -13.15 -5.38 10.66
C GLN A 507 -11.66 -5.25 11.02
N GLN A 508 -11.01 -6.34 11.44
CA GLN A 508 -9.58 -6.36 11.72
C GLN A 508 -8.74 -6.14 10.46
N GLN A 509 -9.09 -6.80 9.35
CA GLN A 509 -8.46 -6.60 8.03
C GLN A 509 -8.59 -5.14 7.57
N LEU A 510 -9.77 -4.55 7.71
CA LEU A 510 -10.02 -3.15 7.35
C LEU A 510 -9.11 -2.19 8.11
N ARG A 511 -8.97 -2.37 9.43
CA ARG A 511 -8.07 -1.54 10.25
C ARG A 511 -6.62 -1.66 9.80
N ALA A 512 -6.15 -2.90 9.62
CA ALA A 512 -4.79 -3.18 9.19
C ALA A 512 -4.47 -2.63 7.80
N ALA A 513 -5.33 -2.88 6.80
CA ALA A 513 -5.13 -2.37 5.46
C ALA A 513 -5.18 -0.86 5.40
N THR A 514 -6.10 -0.23 6.13
CA THR A 514 -6.20 1.23 6.15
C THR A 514 -4.93 1.87 6.71
N ALA A 515 -4.40 1.32 7.81
CA ALA A 515 -3.15 1.78 8.40
C ALA A 515 -1.94 1.56 7.46
N LEU A 516 -1.82 0.38 6.86
CA LEU A 516 -0.72 0.04 5.94
C LEU A 516 -0.74 0.88 4.65
N VAL A 517 -1.90 1.00 4.00
CA VAL A 517 -2.04 1.75 2.75
C VAL A 517 -1.76 3.23 3.00
N LYS A 518 -2.22 3.78 4.13
CA LYS A 518 -1.83 5.12 4.55
C LYS A 518 -0.30 5.25 4.65
N GLN A 519 0.35 4.38 5.42
CA GLN A 519 1.81 4.41 5.60
C GLN A 519 2.55 4.28 4.26
N PHE A 520 2.08 3.41 3.38
CA PHE A 520 2.68 3.19 2.08
C PHE A 520 2.51 4.38 1.12
N THR A 521 1.40 5.11 1.22
CA THR A 521 1.11 6.27 0.35
C THR A 521 2.15 7.39 0.55
N HIS A 522 2.62 7.60 1.78
CA HIS A 522 3.73 8.52 2.08
C HIS A 522 5.06 8.13 1.43
N LEU A 523 5.26 6.87 1.07
CA LEU A 523 6.49 6.37 0.47
C LEU A 523 6.45 6.35 -1.06
N LEU A 524 5.30 6.66 -1.68
CA LEU A 524 5.15 6.72 -3.13
C LEU A 524 6.13 7.68 -3.83
N PRO A 525 6.50 8.85 -3.28
CA PRO A 525 7.54 9.71 -3.87
C PRO A 525 8.88 9.01 -4.06
N GLN A 526 9.21 8.04 -3.22
CA GLN A 526 10.47 7.28 -3.32
C GLN A 526 10.42 6.20 -4.42
N SER A 527 9.25 6.01 -5.04
CA SER A 527 9.02 4.99 -6.03
C SER A 527 9.25 5.50 -7.46
N PRO A 528 9.98 4.76 -8.32
CA PRO A 528 10.16 5.14 -9.72
C PRO A 528 8.84 5.29 -10.50
N ASN A 529 7.87 4.43 -10.19
CA ASN A 529 6.50 4.46 -10.70
C ASN A 529 5.49 4.33 -9.54
N PRO A 530 5.00 5.47 -8.99
CA PRO A 530 4.04 5.50 -7.88
C PRO A 530 2.74 4.74 -8.15
N GLU A 531 2.23 4.80 -9.39
CA GLU A 531 0.99 4.12 -9.79
C GLU A 531 1.14 2.61 -9.67
N ALA A 532 2.20 2.06 -10.28
CA ALA A 532 2.49 0.63 -10.19
C ALA A 532 2.76 0.19 -8.74
N ALA A 533 3.48 1.00 -7.96
CA ALA A 533 3.77 0.69 -6.57
C ALA A 533 2.50 0.52 -5.75
N LEU A 534 1.55 1.46 -5.87
CA LEU A 534 0.28 1.45 -5.14
C LEU A 534 -0.59 0.26 -5.57
N LEU A 535 -0.67 0.00 -6.87
CA LEU A 535 -1.45 -1.11 -7.45
C LEU A 535 -0.94 -2.46 -6.94
N HIS A 536 0.37 -2.69 -7.07
CA HIS A 536 1.02 -3.92 -6.62
C HIS A 536 0.95 -4.08 -5.09
N PHE A 537 1.07 -2.99 -4.33
CA PHE A 537 0.93 -3.04 -2.87
C PHE A 537 -0.49 -3.46 -2.45
N ARG A 538 -1.52 -2.95 -3.13
CA ARG A 538 -2.91 -3.37 -2.91
C ARG A 538 -3.06 -4.88 -3.12
N GLU A 539 -2.55 -5.40 -4.22
CA GLU A 539 -2.61 -6.82 -4.52
C GLU A 539 -1.84 -7.66 -3.49
N LEU A 540 -0.69 -7.16 -3.01
CA LEU A 540 0.10 -7.80 -1.96
C LEU A 540 -0.69 -7.93 -0.66
N VAL A 541 -1.33 -6.85 -0.21
CA VAL A 541 -2.15 -6.79 1.00
C VAL A 541 -3.39 -7.67 0.87
N SER A 542 -4.05 -7.66 -0.29
CA SER A 542 -5.21 -8.52 -0.57
C SER A 542 -4.83 -10.02 -0.53
N GLY A 543 -3.69 -10.39 -1.13
CA GLY A 543 -3.18 -11.75 -1.10
C GLY A 543 -2.74 -12.18 0.30
N LEU A 544 -2.16 -11.27 1.10
CA LEU A 544 -1.81 -11.51 2.50
C LEU A 544 -3.05 -11.89 3.33
N PHE A 545 -4.13 -11.12 3.23
CA PHE A 545 -5.35 -11.35 4.01
C PHE A 545 -6.11 -12.62 3.65
N SER A 546 -5.81 -13.21 2.49
CA SER A 546 -6.35 -14.52 2.10
C SER A 546 -5.68 -15.69 2.85
N ARG A 547 -4.64 -15.43 3.67
CA ARG A 547 -3.84 -16.46 4.35
C ARG A 547 -4.22 -16.60 5.83
N PRO A 548 -4.14 -17.81 6.40
CA PRO A 548 -4.55 -18.05 7.80
C PRO A 548 -3.64 -17.38 8.85
N ASP A 549 -2.35 -17.20 8.57
CA ASP A 549 -1.35 -16.61 9.50
C ASP A 549 -1.04 -15.12 9.22
N TRP A 550 -1.93 -14.41 8.52
CA TRP A 550 -1.69 -13.04 8.09
C TRP A 550 -1.30 -12.04 9.20
N PRO A 551 -1.75 -12.15 10.48
CA PRO A 551 -1.36 -11.18 11.51
C PRO A 551 0.14 -11.21 11.83
N LYS A 552 0.79 -12.38 11.74
CA LYS A 552 2.25 -12.50 11.97
C LYS A 552 3.05 -11.93 10.80
N GLU A 553 2.54 -12.13 9.59
CA GLU A 553 3.13 -11.58 8.36
C GLU A 553 2.95 -10.05 8.30
N LEU A 554 1.81 -9.54 8.78
CA LEU A 554 1.54 -8.10 8.92
C LEU A 554 2.60 -7.38 9.77
N ALA A 555 2.95 -7.91 10.94
CA ALA A 555 3.95 -7.30 11.82
C ALA A 555 5.33 -7.14 11.15
N SER A 556 5.63 -7.96 10.12
CA SER A 556 6.84 -7.80 9.33
C SER A 556 6.74 -6.65 8.32
N LEU A 557 5.53 -6.38 7.81
CA LEU A 557 5.24 -5.30 6.85
C LEU A 557 5.16 -3.93 7.50
N GLU A 558 4.72 -3.82 8.76
CA GLU A 558 4.59 -2.52 9.47
C GLU A 558 5.95 -1.86 9.77
N ARG A 559 7.07 -2.53 9.49
CA ARG A 559 8.41 -1.99 9.71
C ARG A 559 8.75 -0.93 8.64
N PRO A 560 9.24 0.26 9.03
CA PRO A 560 9.59 1.33 8.08
C PRO A 560 10.56 0.87 6.97
N GLU A 561 11.63 0.17 7.34
CA GLU A 561 12.63 -0.31 6.37
C GLU A 561 12.03 -1.27 5.32
N VAL A 562 10.99 -2.02 5.71
CA VAL A 562 10.31 -2.96 4.82
C VAL A 562 9.37 -2.23 3.88
N LEU A 563 8.59 -1.25 4.37
CA LEU A 563 7.70 -0.46 3.52
C LEU A 563 8.48 0.36 2.50
N ASP A 564 9.62 0.94 2.87
CA ASP A 564 10.51 1.66 1.94
C ASP A 564 11.03 0.71 0.84
N ALA A 565 11.55 -0.45 1.23
CA ALA A 565 12.00 -1.45 0.28
C ALA A 565 10.87 -1.91 -0.66
N LEU A 566 9.65 -2.07 -0.15
CA LEU A 566 8.47 -2.41 -0.95
C LEU A 566 8.09 -1.28 -1.90
N ALA A 567 8.12 -0.01 -1.48
CA ALA A 567 7.78 1.13 -2.34
C ALA A 567 8.72 1.20 -3.55
N ARG A 568 10.02 1.00 -3.33
CA ARG A 568 11.05 0.95 -4.38
C ARG A 568 10.90 -0.27 -5.28
N LEU A 569 10.62 -1.44 -4.71
CA LEU A 569 10.54 -2.69 -5.45
C LEU A 569 9.26 -2.78 -6.29
N LEU A 570 8.11 -2.46 -5.69
CA LEU A 570 6.80 -2.58 -6.31
C LEU A 570 6.59 -1.58 -7.44
N GLY A 571 7.09 -0.34 -7.32
CA GLY A 571 7.05 0.62 -8.43
C GLY A 571 8.30 0.62 -9.31
N GLY A 572 9.29 -0.20 -9.00
CA GLY A 572 10.52 -0.31 -9.79
C GLY A 572 10.57 -1.51 -10.74
N CYS A 573 9.65 -2.48 -10.60
CA CYS A 573 9.76 -3.76 -11.30
C CYS A 573 8.42 -4.48 -11.48
N GLU A 574 7.74 -4.25 -12.62
CA GLU A 574 6.58 -5.06 -13.04
C GLU A 574 6.98 -6.53 -13.22
N PHE A 575 8.21 -6.76 -13.69
CA PHE A 575 8.80 -8.09 -13.83
C PHE A 575 8.83 -8.89 -12.51
N LEU A 576 9.37 -8.32 -11.41
CA LEU A 576 9.41 -9.01 -10.12
C LEU A 576 8.01 -9.20 -9.51
N TRP A 577 7.13 -8.22 -9.73
CA TRP A 577 5.75 -8.31 -9.27
C TRP A 577 5.08 -9.56 -9.85
N GLU A 578 5.12 -9.68 -11.17
CA GLU A 578 4.49 -10.76 -11.91
C GLU A 578 5.14 -12.14 -11.66
N ASP A 579 6.47 -12.21 -11.58
CA ASP A 579 7.19 -13.49 -11.56
C ASP A 579 7.38 -14.10 -10.17
N PHE A 580 7.37 -13.28 -9.12
CA PHE A 580 7.69 -13.73 -7.76
C PHE A 580 6.65 -13.33 -6.73
N LEU A 581 6.18 -12.09 -6.76
CA LEU A 581 5.36 -11.56 -5.68
C LEU A 581 3.91 -11.98 -5.81
N ARG A 582 3.32 -11.82 -7.00
CA ARG A 582 1.93 -12.16 -7.29
C ARG A 582 1.63 -13.65 -7.12
N LEU A 583 2.59 -14.51 -7.47
CA LEU A 583 2.39 -15.97 -7.46
C LEU A 583 2.91 -16.66 -6.20
N GLN A 584 3.88 -16.07 -5.48
CA GLN A 584 4.57 -16.74 -4.38
C GLN A 584 4.98 -15.79 -3.25
N HIS A 585 3.98 -15.14 -2.65
CA HIS A 585 4.11 -14.32 -1.43
C HIS A 585 4.99 -14.98 -0.34
N ALA A 586 4.96 -16.31 -0.24
CA ALA A 586 5.76 -17.09 0.70
C ALA A 586 7.28 -16.91 0.57
N HIS A 587 7.81 -16.50 -0.60
CA HIS A 587 9.24 -16.23 -0.78
C HIS A 587 9.65 -14.82 -0.33
N LEU A 588 8.71 -13.88 -0.30
CA LEU A 588 8.96 -12.50 0.11
C LEU A 588 9.18 -12.40 1.62
N PHE A 589 8.29 -13.00 2.42
CA PHE A 589 8.27 -12.81 3.87
C PHE A 589 9.55 -13.23 4.62
N PRO A 590 10.27 -14.31 4.26
CA PRO A 590 11.56 -14.62 4.87
C PRO A 590 12.57 -13.47 4.77
N PHE A 591 12.59 -12.74 3.65
CA PHE A 591 13.47 -11.59 3.45
C PHE A 591 12.93 -10.33 4.12
N LEU A 592 11.61 -10.10 4.11
CA LEU A 592 11.02 -8.97 4.85
C LEU A 592 11.22 -9.08 6.36
N ARG A 593 11.22 -10.31 6.91
CA ARG A 593 11.51 -10.55 8.32
C ARG A 593 12.95 -10.17 8.68
N ASN A 594 13.89 -10.35 7.76
CA ASN A 594 15.29 -10.06 8.00
C ASN A 594 15.98 -9.49 6.75
N MET A 595 15.89 -8.16 6.59
CA MET A 595 16.50 -7.43 5.49
C MET A 595 18.04 -7.52 5.50
N ALA A 596 18.67 -7.80 6.63
CA ALA A 596 20.14 -7.99 6.71
C ALA A 596 20.62 -9.18 5.86
N LEU A 597 19.73 -10.14 5.53
CA LEU A 597 20.04 -11.22 4.58
C LEU A 597 20.34 -10.70 3.16
N LEU A 598 19.98 -9.45 2.84
CA LEU A 598 20.24 -8.79 1.57
C LEU A 598 21.53 -7.97 1.58
N GLU A 599 22.21 -7.79 2.71
CA GLU A 599 23.46 -7.02 2.76
C GLU A 599 24.62 -7.85 2.20
N GLU A 600 24.74 -9.12 2.61
CA GLU A 600 25.90 -9.96 2.28
C GLU A 600 25.69 -10.93 1.11
N ARG A 601 26.60 -10.88 0.13
CA ARG A 601 26.60 -11.80 -1.00
C ARG A 601 26.81 -13.23 -0.52
N VAL A 602 25.97 -14.15 -1.00
CA VAL A 602 26.17 -15.58 -0.75
C VAL A 602 27.11 -16.14 -1.82
N GLY A 603 28.29 -16.61 -1.39
CA GLY A 603 29.26 -17.20 -2.30
C GLY A 603 28.83 -18.55 -2.87
N LYS A 604 29.38 -18.93 -4.02
CA LYS A 604 29.12 -20.21 -4.70
C LYS A 604 29.25 -21.46 -3.80
N PRO A 605 30.27 -21.60 -2.91
CA PRO A 605 30.38 -22.76 -2.03
C PRO A 605 29.20 -22.91 -1.06
N GLU A 606 28.71 -21.78 -0.55
CA GLU A 606 27.58 -21.73 0.37
C GLU A 606 26.26 -22.03 -0.35
N LEU A 607 26.06 -21.50 -1.57
CA LEU A 607 24.92 -21.87 -2.42
C LEU A 607 24.88 -23.38 -2.68
N ARG A 608 26.03 -24.00 -3.00
CA ARG A 608 26.12 -25.46 -3.17
C ARG A 608 25.75 -26.21 -1.90
N ARG A 609 26.25 -25.78 -0.74
CA ARG A 609 25.96 -26.40 0.55
C ARG A 609 24.45 -26.38 0.83
N ARG A 610 23.83 -25.19 0.75
CA ARG A 610 22.38 -25.01 0.98
C ARG A 610 21.52 -25.82 0.03
N LEU A 611 21.86 -25.87 -1.26
CA LEU A 611 21.12 -26.68 -2.23
C LEU A 611 21.23 -28.17 -1.92
N ARG A 612 22.44 -28.67 -1.61
CA ARG A 612 22.61 -30.09 -1.24
C ARG A 612 21.81 -30.46 -0.01
N GLU A 613 21.80 -29.61 1.01
CA GLU A 613 20.99 -29.81 2.22
C GLU A 613 19.50 -29.88 1.90
N SER A 614 19.01 -28.98 1.03
CA SER A 614 17.61 -29.00 0.58
C SER A 614 17.27 -30.27 -0.20
N LEU A 615 18.17 -30.78 -1.04
CA LEU A 615 17.94 -31.99 -1.84
C LEU A 615 18.07 -33.28 -1.01
N ALA A 616 18.90 -33.26 0.04
CA ALA A 616 19.12 -34.42 0.91
C ALA A 616 17.90 -34.74 1.79
N GLN A 617 17.03 -33.76 2.05
CA GLN A 617 15.77 -33.95 2.78
C GLN A 617 14.72 -34.72 1.96
N GLU A 618 14.92 -34.82 0.65
CA GLU A 618 13.98 -35.46 -0.27
C GLU A 618 14.54 -36.78 -0.80
N THR A 619 13.67 -37.80 -0.87
CA THR A 619 14.04 -39.15 -1.32
C THR A 619 13.65 -39.43 -2.77
N ASP A 620 12.59 -38.78 -3.25
CA ASP A 620 12.02 -38.98 -4.59
C ASP A 620 12.57 -37.97 -5.61
N PHE A 621 12.69 -38.38 -6.88
CA PHE A 621 13.22 -37.53 -7.95
C PHE A 621 12.32 -36.29 -8.20
N SER A 622 11.00 -36.47 -8.21
CA SER A 622 10.05 -35.37 -8.45
C SER A 622 10.08 -34.35 -7.32
N ARG A 623 10.15 -34.81 -6.06
CA ARG A 623 10.33 -33.91 -4.91
C ARG A 623 11.66 -33.19 -4.90
N ARG A 624 12.76 -33.86 -5.26
CA ARG A 624 14.06 -33.21 -5.46
C ARG A 624 14.02 -32.17 -6.57
N GLN A 625 13.35 -32.45 -7.68
CA GLN A 625 13.14 -31.48 -8.76
C GLN A 625 12.36 -30.25 -8.25
N GLN A 626 11.31 -30.46 -7.46
CA GLN A 626 10.55 -29.36 -6.84
C GLN A 626 11.43 -28.53 -5.90
N ALA A 627 12.19 -29.17 -5.02
CA ALA A 627 13.11 -28.52 -4.09
C ALA A 627 14.21 -27.72 -4.81
N LEU A 628 14.77 -28.27 -5.90
CA LEU A 628 15.76 -27.59 -6.75
C LEU A 628 15.21 -26.30 -7.34
N ASN A 629 14.00 -26.35 -7.91
CA ASN A 629 13.37 -25.17 -8.50
C ASN A 629 12.96 -24.15 -7.43
N LEU A 630 12.45 -24.60 -6.29
CA LEU A 630 12.13 -23.73 -5.15
C LEU A 630 13.37 -22.98 -4.65
N PHE A 631 14.51 -23.68 -4.54
CA PHE A 631 15.79 -23.09 -4.18
C PHE A 631 16.26 -22.07 -5.24
N LYS A 632 16.25 -22.46 -6.52
CA LYS A 632 16.59 -21.58 -7.65
C LYS A 632 15.80 -20.28 -7.57
N ASP A 633 14.48 -20.39 -7.46
CA ASP A 633 13.59 -19.24 -7.51
C ASP A 633 13.77 -18.34 -6.27
N ARG A 634 13.94 -18.92 -5.08
CA ARG A 634 14.21 -18.14 -3.86
C ARG A 634 15.54 -17.38 -3.93
N GLU A 635 16.61 -18.02 -4.39
CA GLU A 635 17.92 -17.37 -4.49
C GLU A 635 17.98 -16.35 -5.63
N MET A 636 17.31 -16.62 -6.76
CA MET A 636 17.16 -15.65 -7.86
C MET A 636 16.45 -14.40 -7.37
N PHE A 637 15.31 -14.56 -6.68
CA PHE A 637 14.58 -13.46 -6.05
C PHE A 637 15.45 -12.66 -5.07
N ARG A 638 16.24 -13.34 -4.22
CA ARG A 638 17.18 -12.67 -3.30
C ARG A 638 18.20 -11.81 -4.05
N ILE A 639 18.81 -12.36 -5.10
CA ILE A 639 19.83 -11.66 -5.91
C ILE A 639 19.22 -10.45 -6.63
N ASP A 640 18.01 -10.60 -7.15
CA ASP A 640 17.27 -9.54 -7.82
C ASP A 640 16.92 -8.40 -6.85
N MET A 641 16.40 -8.73 -5.65
CA MET A 641 16.12 -7.75 -4.60
C MET A 641 17.38 -6.96 -4.21
N ARG A 642 18.52 -7.64 -4.03
CA ARG A 642 19.80 -6.99 -3.70
C ARG A 642 20.16 -5.93 -4.73
N TYR A 643 20.04 -6.26 -6.01
CA TYR A 643 20.39 -5.34 -7.09
C TYR A 643 19.40 -4.17 -7.18
N ILE A 644 18.09 -4.44 -7.06
CA ILE A 644 17.05 -3.41 -7.16
C ILE A 644 17.12 -2.41 -6.01
N LEU A 645 17.37 -2.89 -4.79
CA LEU A 645 17.50 -2.04 -3.60
C LEU A 645 18.89 -1.41 -3.46
N GLY A 646 19.81 -1.64 -4.40
CA GLY A 646 21.12 -0.98 -4.44
C GLY A 646 22.22 -1.63 -3.58
N TYR A 647 21.99 -2.82 -3.01
CA TYR A 647 23.01 -3.57 -2.25
C TYR A 647 24.11 -4.18 -3.14
N SER A 648 23.91 -4.24 -4.45
CA SER A 648 24.92 -4.75 -5.39
C SER A 648 25.02 -3.91 -6.66
N ARG A 649 26.24 -3.77 -7.17
CA ARG A 649 26.51 -3.21 -8.51
C ARG A 649 26.30 -4.28 -9.58
N PHE A 650 26.13 -3.86 -10.83
CA PHE A 650 25.85 -4.73 -11.96
C PHE A 650 26.82 -5.92 -12.07
N GLU A 651 28.12 -5.71 -11.91
CA GLU A 651 29.13 -6.76 -12.06
C GLU A 651 29.03 -7.82 -10.96
N VAL A 652 28.64 -7.40 -9.75
CA VAL A 652 28.42 -8.32 -8.63
C VAL A 652 27.13 -9.11 -8.86
N PHE A 653 26.07 -8.42 -9.27
CA PHE A 653 24.78 -9.02 -9.62
C PHE A 653 24.92 -10.09 -10.70
N SER A 654 25.59 -9.78 -11.81
CA SER A 654 25.83 -10.75 -12.89
C SER A 654 26.62 -11.98 -12.43
N ARG A 655 27.60 -11.78 -11.53
CA ARG A 655 28.37 -12.88 -10.94
C ARG A 655 27.53 -13.73 -10.00
N GLU A 656 26.68 -13.14 -9.18
CA GLU A 656 25.77 -13.86 -8.27
C GLU A 656 24.78 -14.72 -9.07
N LEU A 657 24.13 -14.17 -10.10
CA LEU A 657 23.23 -14.94 -10.98
C LEU A 657 23.97 -16.07 -11.70
N SER A 658 25.18 -15.82 -12.19
CA SER A 658 25.98 -16.84 -12.86
C SER A 658 26.40 -17.94 -11.89
N ASP A 659 26.78 -17.59 -10.65
CA ASP A 659 27.10 -18.59 -9.63
C ASP A 659 25.88 -19.45 -9.27
N LEU A 660 24.70 -18.84 -9.12
CA LEU A 660 23.45 -19.58 -8.89
C LEU A 660 23.15 -20.53 -10.07
N ALA A 661 23.23 -20.03 -11.31
CA ALA A 661 23.02 -20.84 -12.50
C ALA A 661 23.97 -22.03 -12.58
N GLU A 662 25.25 -21.83 -12.29
CA GLU A 662 26.22 -22.93 -12.25
C GLU A 662 25.85 -23.98 -11.19
N VAL A 663 25.46 -23.56 -9.99
CA VAL A 663 25.10 -24.49 -8.90
C VAL A 663 23.85 -25.30 -9.22
N VAL A 664 22.83 -24.65 -9.78
CA VAL A 664 21.56 -25.31 -10.14
C VAL A 664 21.76 -26.27 -11.31
N VAL A 665 22.46 -25.85 -12.36
CA VAL A 665 22.74 -26.68 -13.54
C VAL A 665 23.60 -27.89 -13.17
N GLU A 666 24.64 -27.70 -12.34
CA GLU A 666 25.49 -28.78 -11.84
C GLU A 666 24.68 -29.83 -11.07
N ALA A 667 23.83 -29.39 -10.13
CA ALA A 667 22.99 -30.29 -9.34
C ALA A 667 21.93 -31.02 -10.18
N ALA A 668 21.26 -30.31 -11.10
CA ALA A 668 20.25 -30.91 -11.98
C ALA A 668 20.88 -31.96 -12.90
N LEU A 669 22.04 -31.66 -13.50
CA LEU A 669 22.75 -32.62 -14.34
C LEU A 669 23.19 -33.85 -13.55
N GLU A 670 23.69 -33.67 -12.32
CA GLU A 670 24.06 -34.77 -11.43
C GLU A 670 22.86 -35.66 -11.09
N MET A 671 21.69 -35.07 -10.83
CA MET A 671 20.45 -35.82 -10.59
C MET A 671 20.06 -36.68 -11.81
N CYS A 672 20.06 -36.09 -13.01
CA CYS A 672 19.73 -36.79 -14.25
C CYS A 672 20.75 -37.90 -14.57
N TYR A 673 22.05 -37.60 -14.41
CA TYR A 673 23.11 -38.57 -14.62
C TYR A 673 22.97 -39.78 -13.68
N ARG A 674 22.75 -39.55 -12.37
CA ARG A 674 22.58 -40.63 -11.40
C ARG A 674 21.35 -41.49 -11.71
N SER A 675 20.22 -40.86 -12.06
CA SER A 675 19.00 -41.58 -12.44
C SER A 675 19.21 -42.47 -13.66
N LEU A 676 19.93 -41.99 -14.69
CA LEU A 676 20.27 -42.82 -15.85
C LEU A 676 21.26 -43.94 -15.49
N GLN A 677 22.23 -43.65 -14.62
CA GLN A 677 23.24 -44.61 -14.18
C GLN A 677 22.64 -45.81 -13.45
N GLU A 678 21.58 -45.62 -12.67
CA GLU A 678 20.92 -46.70 -11.91
C GLU A 678 20.44 -47.85 -12.82
N ARG A 679 19.95 -47.53 -14.02
CA ARG A 679 19.44 -48.52 -14.98
C ARG A 679 20.46 -48.91 -16.05
N HIS A 680 21.21 -47.94 -16.55
CA HIS A 680 22.04 -48.11 -17.74
C HIS A 680 23.52 -48.33 -17.41
N GLY A 681 23.94 -48.14 -16.15
CA GLY A 681 25.34 -48.15 -15.74
C GLY A 681 26.08 -46.87 -16.12
N ARG A 682 27.40 -46.89 -16.00
CA ARG A 682 28.29 -45.76 -16.30
C ARG A 682 28.74 -45.79 -17.77
N PRO A 683 28.75 -44.65 -18.48
CA PRO A 683 29.36 -44.54 -19.81
C PRO A 683 30.82 -44.99 -19.82
N ARG A 684 31.18 -45.88 -20.74
CA ARG A 684 32.56 -46.32 -21.00
C ARG A 684 32.96 -45.99 -22.43
N LEU A 685 34.25 -45.75 -22.66
CA LEU A 685 34.82 -45.78 -24.01
C LEU A 685 34.86 -47.22 -24.52
N GLU A 686 35.09 -47.41 -25.82
CA GLU A 686 35.24 -48.75 -26.42
C GLU A 686 36.33 -49.60 -25.73
N GLU A 687 37.35 -48.96 -25.18
CA GLU A 687 38.45 -49.57 -24.43
C GLU A 687 38.09 -49.95 -22.98
N GLY A 688 36.86 -49.69 -22.53
CA GLY A 688 36.35 -50.02 -21.19
C GLY A 688 36.68 -49.01 -20.08
N THR A 689 37.44 -47.95 -20.37
CA THR A 689 37.71 -46.85 -19.42
C THR A 689 36.47 -45.96 -19.26
N PRO A 690 36.26 -45.32 -18.08
CA PRO A 690 35.16 -44.37 -17.90
C PRO A 690 35.19 -43.23 -18.93
N CYS A 691 34.06 -42.96 -19.60
CA CYS A 691 33.94 -41.86 -20.54
C CYS A 691 33.71 -40.54 -19.80
N ARG A 692 34.63 -39.59 -19.95
CA ARG A 692 34.53 -38.26 -19.32
C ARG A 692 33.62 -37.35 -20.13
N TYR A 693 33.08 -36.32 -19.49
CA TYR A 693 32.27 -35.28 -20.14
C TYR A 693 32.44 -33.93 -19.46
N ALA A 694 32.12 -32.86 -20.17
CA ALA A 694 32.03 -31.51 -19.65
C ALA A 694 30.78 -30.83 -20.21
N LEU A 695 29.99 -30.23 -19.31
CA LEU A 695 28.94 -29.29 -19.68
C LEU A 695 29.54 -27.88 -19.71
N CYS A 696 29.48 -27.24 -20.86
CA CYS A 696 30.06 -25.93 -21.10
C CYS A 696 28.98 -24.86 -21.25
N ALA A 697 29.18 -23.75 -20.57
CA ALA A 697 28.42 -22.53 -20.76
C ALA A 697 28.97 -21.73 -21.95
N LEU A 698 28.10 -21.09 -22.71
CA LEU A 698 28.42 -20.13 -23.78
C LEU A 698 27.68 -18.81 -23.53
N GLY A 699 27.79 -17.86 -24.47
CA GLY A 699 27.04 -16.60 -24.41
C GLY A 699 27.28 -15.82 -23.11
N LYS A 700 26.19 -15.28 -22.55
CA LYS A 700 26.24 -14.49 -21.29
C LYS A 700 26.59 -15.38 -20.11
N PHE A 701 26.13 -16.63 -20.10
CA PHE A 701 26.43 -17.55 -19.00
C PHE A 701 27.92 -17.92 -18.95
N GLY A 702 28.52 -18.16 -20.12
CA GLY A 702 29.94 -18.43 -20.29
C GLY A 702 30.81 -17.26 -19.85
N GLY A 703 30.41 -16.04 -20.22
CA GLY A 703 31.06 -14.78 -19.80
C GLY A 703 30.84 -14.38 -18.34
N ARG A 704 29.95 -15.06 -17.60
CA ARG A 704 29.50 -14.67 -16.24
C ARG A 704 28.84 -13.28 -16.22
N GLU A 705 28.04 -13.03 -17.25
CA GLU A 705 27.40 -11.75 -17.60
C GLU A 705 25.87 -11.89 -17.64
N LEU A 706 25.32 -12.83 -16.86
CA LEU A 706 23.87 -12.97 -16.73
C LEU A 706 23.25 -11.68 -16.17
N GLY A 707 22.04 -11.38 -16.62
CA GLY A 707 21.20 -10.32 -16.05
C GLY A 707 19.76 -10.82 -15.90
N PHE A 708 18.82 -9.91 -15.66
CA PHE A 708 17.39 -10.23 -15.58
C PHE A 708 16.95 -10.96 -16.84
N ALA A 709 16.09 -11.97 -16.72
CA ALA A 709 15.57 -12.72 -17.87
C ALA A 709 16.66 -13.10 -18.89
N SER A 710 17.69 -13.81 -18.42
CA SER A 710 18.71 -14.39 -19.29
C SER A 710 18.50 -15.88 -19.45
N ASP A 711 18.60 -16.32 -20.71
CA ASP A 711 18.77 -17.73 -21.06
C ASP A 711 20.11 -18.27 -20.52
N ILE A 712 20.18 -19.59 -20.39
CA ILE A 712 21.36 -20.34 -19.98
C ILE A 712 21.87 -21.11 -21.19
N GLU A 713 22.83 -20.53 -21.92
CA GLU A 713 23.37 -21.15 -23.12
C GLU A 713 24.36 -22.28 -22.76
N LEU A 714 24.07 -23.51 -23.21
CA LEU A 714 24.79 -24.72 -22.82
C LEU A 714 25.19 -25.60 -24.01
N MET A 715 26.30 -26.32 -23.86
CA MET A 715 26.74 -27.37 -24.77
C MET A 715 27.40 -28.50 -23.96
N LEU A 716 26.90 -29.73 -24.08
CA LEU A 716 27.53 -30.90 -23.47
C LEU A 716 28.49 -31.56 -24.46
N VAL A 717 29.74 -31.72 -24.05
CA VAL A 717 30.77 -32.44 -24.81
C VAL A 717 31.23 -33.65 -24.02
N TYR A 718 31.27 -34.82 -24.66
CA TYR A 718 31.77 -36.07 -24.06
C TYR A 718 33.00 -36.60 -24.80
N GLU A 719 33.79 -37.42 -24.12
CA GLU A 719 35.14 -37.80 -24.53
C GLU A 719 35.19 -38.57 -25.85
N GLY A 720 34.34 -39.58 -26.00
CA GLY A 720 34.32 -40.45 -27.18
C GLY A 720 33.15 -41.43 -27.18
N GLU A 721 33.00 -42.13 -28.29
CA GLU A 721 31.96 -43.15 -28.46
C GLU A 721 32.23 -44.39 -27.59
N GLY A 722 31.19 -45.20 -27.41
CA GLY A 722 31.19 -46.36 -26.51
C GLY A 722 29.80 -46.61 -25.94
N HIS A 723 29.73 -47.44 -24.91
CA HIS A 723 28.47 -47.89 -24.31
C HIS A 723 28.51 -47.82 -22.78
N THR A 724 27.33 -47.75 -22.17
CA THR A 724 27.19 -47.83 -20.72
C THR A 724 27.30 -49.28 -20.23
N ASP A 725 27.80 -49.49 -19.00
CA ASP A 725 28.16 -50.81 -18.46
C ASP A 725 27.09 -51.50 -17.59
N GLY A 726 25.83 -51.07 -17.66
CA GLY A 726 24.72 -51.61 -16.85
C GLY A 726 23.84 -52.63 -17.60
N GLU A 727 22.72 -53.00 -16.98
CA GLU A 727 21.83 -54.08 -17.45
C GLU A 727 21.13 -53.76 -18.77
N ALA A 728 20.90 -52.47 -19.06
CA ALA A 728 20.34 -52.01 -20.34
C ALA A 728 21.29 -51.00 -21.00
N PRO A 729 22.34 -51.44 -21.72
CA PRO A 729 23.33 -50.53 -22.30
C PRO A 729 22.72 -49.50 -23.25
N LEU A 730 23.20 -48.26 -23.18
CA LEU A 730 22.96 -47.20 -24.15
C LEU A 730 24.28 -46.83 -24.81
N THR A 731 24.24 -46.29 -26.03
CA THR A 731 25.41 -45.60 -26.58
C THR A 731 25.73 -44.37 -25.73
N ASN A 732 27.00 -43.97 -25.66
CA ASN A 732 27.39 -42.75 -24.92
C ASN A 732 26.61 -41.52 -25.41
N GLY A 733 26.43 -41.37 -26.72
CA GLY A 733 25.64 -40.29 -27.32
C GLY A 733 24.18 -40.28 -26.85
N GLU A 734 23.53 -41.44 -26.75
CA GLU A 734 22.15 -41.55 -26.22
C GLU A 734 22.10 -41.25 -24.72
N PHE A 735 23.04 -41.79 -23.94
CA PHE A 735 23.09 -41.56 -22.49
C PHE A 735 23.22 -40.07 -22.18
N PHE A 736 24.21 -39.39 -22.78
CA PHE A 736 24.41 -37.96 -22.56
C PHE A 736 23.31 -37.12 -23.20
N GLY A 737 22.75 -37.54 -24.33
CA GLY A 737 21.59 -36.90 -24.94
C GLY A 737 20.37 -36.92 -24.01
N ARG A 738 20.07 -38.07 -23.39
CA ARG A 738 19.02 -38.21 -22.38
C ARG A 738 19.33 -37.44 -21.10
N ALA A 739 20.59 -37.32 -20.71
CA ALA A 739 20.99 -36.51 -19.56
C ALA A 739 20.71 -35.02 -19.80
N VAL A 740 20.98 -34.52 -21.02
CA VAL A 740 20.64 -33.15 -21.43
C VAL A 740 19.11 -32.95 -21.48
N ASP A 741 18.36 -33.94 -21.94
CA ASP A 741 16.89 -33.88 -21.93
C ASP A 741 16.32 -33.83 -20.52
N GLY A 742 16.80 -34.71 -19.65
CA GLY A 742 16.46 -34.67 -18.24
C GLY A 742 16.82 -33.33 -17.59
N LEU A 743 17.96 -32.71 -17.96
CA LEU A 743 18.35 -31.40 -17.46
C LEU A 743 17.35 -30.31 -17.86
N CYS A 744 16.95 -30.27 -19.14
CA CYS A 744 15.93 -29.36 -19.66
C CYS A 744 14.57 -29.54 -18.97
N ASP A 745 14.18 -30.79 -18.71
CA ASP A 745 12.90 -31.09 -18.04
C ASP A 745 12.95 -30.81 -16.53
N THR A 746 14.13 -30.96 -15.90
CA THR A 746 14.33 -30.76 -14.47
C THR A 746 14.26 -29.29 -14.09
N ILE A 747 14.95 -28.43 -14.84
CA ILE A 747 14.99 -26.98 -14.58
C ILE A 747 13.77 -26.33 -15.23
N ARG A 748 12.82 -25.88 -14.41
CA ARG A 748 11.60 -25.22 -14.89
C ARG A 748 11.83 -23.72 -15.05
N SER A 749 11.58 -23.23 -16.26
CA SER A 749 11.40 -21.81 -16.51
C SER A 749 9.93 -21.43 -16.32
N ARG A 750 9.67 -20.25 -15.74
CA ARG A 750 8.31 -19.73 -15.51
C ARG A 750 7.78 -18.93 -16.69
N ARG A 751 8.67 -18.23 -17.39
CA ARG A 751 8.39 -17.45 -18.59
C ARG A 751 9.54 -17.61 -19.57
N GLU A 752 9.20 -17.54 -20.84
CA GLU A 752 10.17 -17.59 -21.92
C GLU A 752 11.29 -16.57 -21.70
N GLY A 753 12.55 -17.00 -21.78
CA GLY A 753 13.70 -16.11 -21.59
C GLY A 753 14.30 -16.06 -20.16
N ILE A 754 13.68 -16.67 -19.15
CA ILE A 754 14.17 -16.60 -17.75
C ILE A 754 14.73 -17.95 -17.31
N PHE A 755 16.07 -18.04 -17.21
CA PHE A 755 16.74 -19.28 -16.80
C PHE A 755 16.36 -20.46 -17.71
N GLU A 756 15.97 -20.17 -18.95
CA GLU A 756 15.61 -21.16 -19.96
C GLU A 756 16.88 -21.73 -20.58
N ILE A 757 16.95 -23.06 -20.70
CA ILE A 757 18.13 -23.71 -21.25
C ILE A 757 18.13 -23.57 -22.77
N ASP A 758 19.17 -22.94 -23.30
CA ASP A 758 19.36 -22.78 -24.74
C ASP A 758 20.53 -23.65 -25.25
N LEU A 759 20.22 -24.58 -26.15
CA LEU A 759 21.17 -25.52 -26.74
C LEU A 759 21.52 -25.17 -28.21
N ARG A 760 21.10 -23.99 -28.73
CA ARG A 760 21.23 -23.65 -30.16
C ARG A 760 22.67 -23.44 -30.63
N LEU A 761 23.62 -23.20 -29.74
CA LEU A 761 25.02 -22.95 -30.08
C LEU A 761 25.86 -24.22 -30.29
N ARG A 762 25.25 -25.42 -30.14
CA ARG A 762 25.92 -26.68 -30.46
C ARG A 762 26.09 -26.88 -31.97
N PRO A 763 27.06 -27.71 -32.43
CA PRO A 763 27.22 -28.06 -33.84
C PRO A 763 25.89 -28.42 -34.51
N TYR A 764 25.65 -27.83 -35.69
CA TYR A 764 24.41 -27.99 -36.47
C TYR A 764 23.13 -27.47 -35.78
N GLY A 765 23.26 -26.70 -34.69
CA GLY A 765 22.17 -26.06 -33.97
C GLY A 765 21.05 -27.02 -33.60
N LYS A 766 19.80 -26.67 -33.90
CA LYS A 766 18.61 -27.49 -33.58
C LYS A 766 18.63 -28.88 -34.24
N ALA A 767 19.27 -29.02 -35.41
CA ALA A 767 19.36 -30.28 -36.14
C ALA A 767 20.49 -31.20 -35.62
N GLY A 768 21.40 -30.67 -34.81
CA GLY A 768 22.51 -31.43 -34.23
C GLY A 768 22.12 -32.28 -33.02
N ARG A 769 22.97 -33.28 -32.72
CA ARG A 769 22.87 -34.08 -31.49
C ARG A 769 22.91 -33.17 -30.26
N LYS A 770 22.17 -33.51 -29.20
CA LYS A 770 22.10 -32.72 -27.95
C LYS A 770 23.39 -32.83 -27.13
N ALA A 771 24.12 -33.94 -27.29
CA ALA A 771 25.46 -34.16 -26.76
C ALA A 771 26.44 -34.37 -27.92
N VAL A 772 27.65 -33.81 -27.79
CA VAL A 772 28.64 -33.73 -28.87
C VAL A 772 29.90 -34.50 -28.45
N THR A 773 30.49 -35.29 -29.33
CA THR A 773 31.80 -35.92 -29.05
C THR A 773 32.92 -34.88 -29.13
N ARG A 774 34.02 -35.09 -28.39
CA ARG A 774 35.22 -34.25 -28.49
C ARG A 774 35.75 -34.18 -29.93
N ALA A 775 35.71 -35.30 -30.64
CA ALA A 775 36.14 -35.38 -32.05
C ALA A 775 35.25 -34.51 -32.95
N SER A 776 33.92 -34.68 -32.89
CA SER A 776 32.97 -33.89 -33.69
C SER A 776 33.05 -32.40 -33.36
N PHE A 777 33.24 -32.04 -32.09
CA PHE A 777 33.49 -30.65 -31.69
C PHE A 777 34.74 -30.07 -32.37
N GLY A 778 35.85 -30.82 -32.35
CA GLY A 778 37.11 -30.41 -32.97
C GLY A 778 37.02 -30.27 -34.48
N GLU A 779 36.39 -31.23 -35.16
CA GLU A 779 36.19 -31.23 -36.61
C GLU A 779 35.28 -30.08 -37.05
N TYR A 780 34.13 -29.90 -36.37
CA TYR A 780 33.13 -28.90 -36.72
C TYR A 780 33.67 -27.47 -36.61
N PHE A 781 34.33 -27.17 -35.49
CA PHE A 781 34.85 -25.83 -35.19
C PHE A 781 36.29 -25.60 -35.65
N SER A 782 36.91 -26.58 -36.33
CA SER A 782 38.21 -26.37 -36.96
C SER A 782 38.16 -25.18 -37.93
N PRO A 783 39.31 -24.52 -38.19
CA PRO A 783 39.36 -23.42 -39.15
C PRO A 783 38.77 -23.80 -40.52
N GLU A 784 38.98 -25.05 -40.92
CA GLU A 784 38.55 -25.62 -42.21
C GLU A 784 37.22 -26.39 -42.08
N GLY A 785 36.63 -26.39 -40.89
CA GLY A 785 35.40 -27.06 -40.55
C GLY A 785 34.16 -26.31 -41.04
N PRO A 786 33.00 -26.97 -41.00
CA PRO A 786 31.72 -26.44 -41.47
C PRO A 786 31.15 -25.28 -40.63
N ALA A 787 31.73 -24.96 -39.46
CA ALA A 787 31.28 -23.84 -38.64
C ALA A 787 31.44 -22.50 -39.38
N TRP A 788 30.44 -21.63 -39.25
CA TRP A 788 30.54 -20.25 -39.73
C TRP A 788 31.47 -19.42 -38.84
N PRO A 789 32.06 -18.32 -39.35
CA PRO A 789 32.93 -17.44 -38.54
C PRO A 789 32.29 -16.96 -37.23
N TYR A 790 30.99 -16.63 -37.23
CA TYR A 790 30.27 -16.19 -36.04
C TYR A 790 30.02 -17.32 -35.02
N GLU A 791 29.95 -18.59 -35.47
CA GLU A 791 29.82 -19.74 -34.56
C GLU A 791 31.15 -19.99 -33.83
N ARG A 792 32.28 -19.88 -34.55
CA ARG A 792 33.61 -19.87 -33.93
C ARG A 792 33.79 -18.69 -32.99
N GLN A 793 33.27 -17.52 -33.34
CA GLN A 793 33.30 -16.34 -32.48
C GLN A 793 32.56 -16.58 -31.15
N ALA A 794 31.41 -17.25 -31.17
CA ALA A 794 30.67 -17.59 -29.95
C ALA A 794 31.49 -18.48 -28.98
N LEU A 795 32.45 -19.26 -29.48
CA LEU A 795 33.32 -20.08 -28.64
C LEU A 795 34.24 -19.27 -27.73
N VAL A 796 34.49 -17.98 -28.00
CA VAL A 796 35.28 -17.11 -27.09
C VAL A 796 34.69 -17.14 -25.67
N LYS A 797 33.36 -17.29 -25.55
CA LYS A 797 32.63 -17.37 -24.29
C LYS A 797 32.59 -18.78 -23.67
N LEU A 798 33.04 -19.82 -24.38
CA LEU A 798 32.90 -21.21 -23.92
C LEU A 798 33.67 -21.46 -22.62
N ARG A 799 33.00 -21.94 -21.58
CA ARG A 799 33.61 -22.24 -20.28
C ARG A 799 32.95 -23.48 -19.64
N PRO A 800 33.74 -24.47 -19.17
CA PRO A 800 33.18 -25.60 -18.42
C PRO A 800 32.53 -25.15 -17.11
N VAL A 801 31.32 -25.66 -16.83
CA VAL A 801 30.55 -25.35 -15.61
C VAL A 801 30.18 -26.59 -14.79
N ALA A 802 30.13 -27.77 -15.42
CA ALA A 802 29.92 -29.05 -14.74
C ALA A 802 30.63 -30.21 -15.50
N GLY A 803 30.75 -31.37 -14.86
CA GLY A 803 31.43 -32.56 -15.39
C GLY A 803 32.87 -32.71 -14.89
N ASP A 804 33.68 -33.47 -15.64
CA ASP A 804 35.08 -33.75 -15.28
C ASP A 804 35.97 -32.52 -15.49
N LYS A 805 36.67 -32.11 -14.43
CA LYS A 805 37.48 -30.89 -14.43
C LYS A 805 38.65 -30.95 -15.43
N ALA A 806 39.38 -32.07 -15.45
CA ALA A 806 40.55 -32.23 -16.31
C ALA A 806 40.17 -32.28 -17.79
N PHE A 807 39.06 -32.94 -18.11
CA PHE A 807 38.48 -32.97 -19.45
C PHE A 807 37.97 -31.60 -19.88
N GLY A 808 37.29 -30.87 -19.00
CA GLY A 808 36.87 -29.49 -19.25
C GLY A 808 38.05 -28.56 -19.58
N GLU A 809 39.15 -28.64 -18.82
CA GLU A 809 40.37 -27.89 -19.11
C GLU A 809 41.01 -28.30 -20.45
N ALA A 810 40.97 -29.60 -20.79
CA ALA A 810 41.43 -30.08 -22.10
C ALA A 810 40.57 -29.55 -23.25
N LEU A 811 39.26 -29.42 -23.04
CA LEU A 811 38.34 -28.86 -24.02
C LEU A 811 38.56 -27.35 -24.22
N VAL A 812 38.89 -26.61 -23.16
CA VAL A 812 39.28 -25.19 -23.26
C VAL A 812 40.58 -25.04 -24.07
N ARG A 813 41.57 -25.91 -23.85
CA ARG A 813 42.79 -25.93 -24.67
C ARG A 813 42.50 -26.25 -26.13
N LEU A 814 41.59 -27.20 -26.40
CA LEU A 814 41.16 -27.53 -27.76
C LEU A 814 40.49 -26.30 -28.40
N ARG A 815 39.48 -25.71 -27.75
CA ARG A 815 38.84 -24.46 -28.16
C ARG A 815 39.89 -23.39 -28.51
N ASP A 816 40.84 -23.14 -27.63
CA ASP A 816 41.88 -22.15 -27.84
C ASP A 816 42.70 -22.40 -29.10
N SER A 817 43.05 -23.67 -29.37
CA SER A 817 43.78 -24.04 -30.58
C SER A 817 42.97 -23.87 -31.87
N LEU A 818 41.63 -23.87 -31.79
CA LEU A 818 40.74 -23.69 -32.94
C LEU A 818 40.48 -22.21 -33.24
N ILE A 819 40.40 -21.36 -32.21
CA ILE A 819 40.01 -19.94 -32.37
C ILE A 819 41.21 -18.99 -32.42
N TYR A 820 42.26 -19.21 -31.62
CA TYR A 820 43.40 -18.31 -31.52
C TYR A 820 44.56 -18.79 -32.41
N THR A 821 44.30 -18.90 -33.71
CA THR A 821 45.25 -19.46 -34.70
C THR A 821 46.25 -18.45 -35.25
N GLY A 822 46.02 -17.15 -35.02
CA GLY A 822 46.79 -16.06 -35.63
C GLY A 822 46.36 -15.69 -37.05
N ARG A 823 45.35 -16.38 -37.63
CA ARG A 823 44.74 -15.96 -38.89
C ARG A 823 43.94 -14.66 -38.70
N PRO A 824 43.85 -13.79 -39.74
CA PRO A 824 43.04 -12.59 -39.67
C PRO A 824 41.57 -12.90 -39.36
N PHE A 825 40.95 -12.12 -38.48
CA PHE A 825 39.52 -12.21 -38.19
C PHE A 825 38.69 -11.73 -39.40
N ASP A 826 37.63 -12.45 -39.74
CA ASP A 826 36.76 -12.12 -40.87
C ASP A 826 35.74 -11.02 -40.51
N VAL A 827 36.21 -9.76 -40.54
CA VAL A 827 35.40 -8.57 -40.26
C VAL A 827 34.22 -8.45 -41.25
N ARG A 828 34.38 -8.91 -42.50
CA ARG A 828 33.32 -8.82 -43.52
C ARG A 828 32.16 -9.75 -43.18
N ALA A 829 32.45 -11.01 -42.83
CA ALA A 829 31.43 -11.95 -42.39
C ALA A 829 30.72 -11.48 -41.11
N MET A 830 31.47 -10.91 -40.16
CA MET A 830 30.92 -10.32 -38.94
C MET A 830 29.94 -9.17 -39.26
N ARG A 831 30.37 -8.17 -40.05
CA ARG A 831 29.52 -7.02 -40.45
C ARG A 831 28.27 -7.48 -41.20
N GLY A 832 28.41 -8.43 -42.14
CA GLY A 832 27.26 -8.99 -42.86
C GLY A 832 26.26 -9.75 -41.96
N MET A 833 26.73 -10.38 -40.88
CA MET A 833 25.84 -10.96 -39.86
C MET A 833 25.14 -9.87 -39.03
N ARG A 834 25.87 -8.82 -38.63
CA ARG A 834 25.29 -7.69 -37.90
C ARG A 834 24.22 -6.96 -38.69
N GLU A 835 24.44 -6.70 -39.97
CA GLU A 835 23.44 -6.10 -40.86
C GLU A 835 22.15 -6.95 -40.92
N ARG A 836 22.27 -8.28 -41.00
CA ARG A 836 21.11 -9.18 -40.97
C ARG A 836 20.36 -9.11 -39.64
N GLN A 837 21.06 -9.11 -38.51
CA GLN A 837 20.45 -8.99 -37.19
C GLN A 837 19.72 -7.65 -37.02
N VAL A 838 20.33 -6.53 -37.45
CA VAL A 838 19.69 -5.20 -37.41
C VAL A 838 18.39 -5.23 -38.21
N ARG A 839 18.41 -5.70 -39.46
CA ARG A 839 17.21 -5.74 -40.31
C ARG A 839 16.09 -6.63 -39.76
N GLN A 840 16.42 -7.69 -39.03
CA GLN A 840 15.43 -8.66 -38.52
C GLN A 840 14.91 -8.33 -37.12
N LEU A 841 15.73 -7.70 -36.27
CA LEU A 841 15.46 -7.55 -34.84
C LEU A 841 15.28 -6.09 -34.40
N VAL A 842 15.45 -5.12 -35.31
CA VAL A 842 15.27 -3.70 -35.02
C VAL A 842 14.16 -3.14 -35.90
N SER A 843 13.15 -2.57 -35.26
CA SER A 843 12.07 -1.86 -35.95
C SER A 843 12.56 -0.50 -36.45
N GLY A 844 12.21 -0.14 -37.69
CA GLY A 844 12.62 1.13 -38.30
C GLY A 844 12.15 2.34 -37.48
N GLY A 845 13.01 3.35 -37.34
CA GLY A 845 12.72 4.57 -36.56
C GLY A 845 12.84 4.41 -35.04
N THR A 846 13.24 3.24 -34.54
CA THR A 846 13.41 2.97 -33.10
C THR A 846 14.87 2.62 -32.77
N ILE A 847 15.25 2.74 -31.49
CA ILE A 847 16.56 2.32 -31.00
C ILE A 847 16.40 1.07 -30.14
N ASN A 848 17.01 -0.04 -30.55
CA ASN A 848 17.12 -1.25 -29.75
C ASN A 848 18.47 -1.27 -29.04
N ALA A 849 18.47 -1.25 -27.70
CA ALA A 849 19.68 -1.13 -26.90
C ALA A 849 20.70 -2.28 -27.11
N LYS A 850 20.24 -3.43 -27.63
CA LYS A 850 21.08 -4.60 -27.89
C LYS A 850 21.56 -4.66 -29.34
N PHE A 851 20.66 -4.48 -30.29
CA PHE A 851 20.90 -4.82 -31.69
C PHE A 851 21.10 -3.64 -32.62
N SER A 852 20.67 -2.42 -32.26
CA SER A 852 20.93 -1.22 -33.08
C SER A 852 22.44 -0.95 -33.22
N PRO A 853 22.85 -0.18 -34.24
CA PRO A 853 24.23 0.29 -34.36
C PRO A 853 24.73 0.94 -33.06
N GLY A 854 25.93 0.55 -32.64
CA GLY A 854 26.54 1.00 -31.37
C GLY A 854 25.96 0.34 -30.12
N GLY A 855 24.98 -0.56 -30.27
CA GLY A 855 24.35 -1.28 -29.17
C GLY A 855 25.25 -2.37 -28.56
N LEU A 856 24.71 -3.09 -27.57
CA LEU A 856 25.49 -4.06 -26.77
C LEU A 856 26.24 -5.10 -27.62
N VAL A 857 25.58 -5.63 -28.67
CA VAL A 857 26.17 -6.68 -29.50
C VAL A 857 27.40 -6.17 -30.25
N ASP A 858 27.44 -4.89 -30.64
CA ASP A 858 28.60 -4.32 -31.35
C ASP A 858 29.82 -4.25 -30.41
N VAL A 859 29.62 -3.91 -29.14
CA VAL A 859 30.68 -3.96 -28.12
C VAL A 859 31.20 -5.39 -27.95
N GLU A 860 30.29 -6.36 -27.79
CA GLU A 860 30.66 -7.77 -27.60
C GLU A 860 31.42 -8.32 -28.82
N TYR A 861 30.98 -7.97 -30.02
CA TYR A 861 31.59 -8.42 -31.26
C TYR A 861 32.97 -7.80 -31.48
N LEU A 862 33.10 -6.50 -31.21
CA LEU A 862 34.38 -5.81 -31.27
C LEU A 862 35.40 -6.46 -30.33
N VAL A 863 35.03 -6.68 -29.06
CA VAL A 863 35.93 -7.29 -28.07
C VAL A 863 36.29 -8.71 -28.48
N GLN A 864 35.32 -9.53 -28.90
CA GLN A 864 35.59 -10.90 -29.35
C GLN A 864 36.49 -10.96 -30.58
N ALA A 865 36.32 -10.04 -31.55
CA ALA A 865 37.18 -9.94 -32.72
C ALA A 865 38.63 -9.60 -32.32
N LEU A 866 38.83 -8.67 -31.39
CA LEU A 866 40.15 -8.33 -30.85
C LEU A 866 40.75 -9.50 -30.06
N GLN A 867 39.94 -10.22 -29.27
CA GLN A 867 40.38 -11.44 -28.58
C GLN A 867 40.86 -12.50 -29.57
N ILE A 868 40.11 -12.76 -30.65
CA ILE A 868 40.50 -13.75 -31.67
C ILE A 868 41.78 -13.32 -32.39
N THR A 869 41.86 -12.05 -32.77
CA THR A 869 43.01 -11.48 -33.50
C THR A 869 44.30 -11.52 -32.67
N HIS A 870 44.23 -11.16 -31.39
CA HIS A 870 45.42 -10.97 -30.55
C HIS A 870 45.68 -12.11 -29.54
N GLY A 871 44.68 -12.94 -29.24
CA GLY A 871 44.75 -13.97 -28.21
C GLY A 871 45.76 -15.08 -28.49
N HIS A 872 46.20 -15.25 -29.73
CA HIS A 872 47.29 -16.17 -30.07
C HIS A 872 48.63 -15.72 -29.46
N ARG A 873 48.88 -14.40 -29.39
CA ARG A 873 50.06 -13.78 -28.77
C ARG A 873 49.90 -13.50 -27.27
N HIS A 874 48.67 -13.28 -26.83
CA HIS A 874 48.35 -12.84 -25.47
C HIS A 874 47.33 -13.80 -24.84
N PRO A 875 47.76 -14.90 -24.19
CA PRO A 875 46.86 -15.89 -23.59
C PRO A 875 45.90 -15.31 -22.54
N GLU A 876 46.30 -14.26 -21.84
CA GLU A 876 45.47 -13.50 -20.91
C GLU A 876 44.21 -12.89 -21.56
N LEU A 877 44.21 -12.63 -22.88
CA LEU A 877 43.03 -12.16 -23.61
C LEU A 877 41.97 -13.24 -23.82
N ARG A 878 42.30 -14.52 -23.58
CA ARG A 878 41.39 -15.65 -23.85
C ARG A 878 40.31 -15.84 -22.77
N HIS A 879 40.20 -14.86 -21.88
CA HIS A 879 39.22 -14.85 -20.81
C HIS A 879 37.79 -14.60 -21.36
N PRO A 880 36.78 -15.38 -20.95
CA PRO A 880 35.45 -15.28 -21.54
C PRO A 880 34.67 -14.02 -21.12
N ALA A 881 34.97 -13.39 -19.98
CA ALA A 881 34.29 -12.14 -19.58
C ALA A 881 34.79 -10.93 -20.39
N THR A 882 33.87 -10.18 -21.01
CA THR A 882 34.08 -8.99 -21.85
C THR A 882 34.84 -7.90 -21.12
N LEU A 883 34.41 -7.53 -19.90
CA LEU A 883 35.09 -6.47 -19.13
C LEU A 883 36.53 -6.86 -18.75
N THR A 884 36.77 -8.15 -18.47
CA THR A 884 38.13 -8.63 -18.21
C THR A 884 38.98 -8.60 -19.48
N ALA A 885 38.41 -8.97 -20.63
CA ALA A 885 39.09 -8.89 -21.91
C ALA A 885 39.42 -7.42 -22.29
N LEU A 886 38.49 -6.49 -22.10
CA LEU A 886 38.73 -5.04 -22.32
C LEU A 886 39.89 -4.52 -21.48
N LYS A 887 39.91 -4.85 -20.19
CA LYS A 887 41.00 -4.46 -19.31
C LYS A 887 42.35 -4.98 -19.81
N VAL A 888 42.41 -6.25 -20.22
CA VAL A 888 43.64 -6.86 -20.73
C VAL A 888 44.05 -6.26 -22.08
N LEU A 889 43.10 -5.88 -22.95
CA LEU A 889 43.39 -5.20 -24.22
C LEU A 889 44.12 -3.87 -23.97
N GLY A 890 43.67 -3.09 -22.98
CA GLY A 890 44.32 -1.84 -22.59
C GLY A 890 45.67 -2.05 -21.88
N GLU A 891 45.76 -3.01 -20.94
CA GLU A 891 47.02 -3.38 -20.27
C GLU A 891 48.11 -3.83 -21.26
N ARG A 892 47.72 -4.38 -22.41
CA ARG A 892 48.64 -4.77 -23.50
C ARG A 892 48.86 -3.71 -24.57
N GLY A 893 48.22 -2.54 -24.46
CA GLY A 893 48.34 -1.45 -25.42
C GLY A 893 47.80 -1.78 -26.82
N ILE A 894 46.86 -2.74 -26.91
CA ILE A 894 46.17 -3.06 -28.17
C ILE A 894 45.11 -2.00 -28.47
N ILE A 895 44.50 -1.47 -27.42
CA ILE A 895 43.69 -0.26 -27.41
C ILE A 895 44.31 0.71 -26.41
N ASP A 896 44.13 2.00 -26.61
CA ASP A 896 44.59 3.00 -25.65
C ASP A 896 43.66 3.12 -24.42
N ALA A 897 44.07 3.92 -23.43
CA ALA A 897 43.33 4.08 -22.18
C ALA A 897 41.99 4.80 -22.34
N GLU A 898 41.86 5.71 -23.31
CA GLU A 898 40.61 6.43 -23.58
C GLU A 898 39.61 5.49 -24.28
N GLU A 899 40.07 4.71 -25.24
CA GLU A 899 39.31 3.68 -25.93
C GLU A 899 38.81 2.60 -24.97
N GLN A 900 39.68 2.10 -24.09
CA GLN A 900 39.32 1.11 -23.07
C GLN A 900 38.19 1.68 -22.19
N LYS A 901 38.38 2.89 -21.65
CA LYS A 901 37.41 3.52 -20.77
C LYS A 901 36.06 3.73 -21.47
N ALA A 902 36.07 4.23 -22.70
CA ALA A 902 34.86 4.47 -23.48
C ALA A 902 34.07 3.18 -23.73
N LEU A 903 34.74 2.07 -24.05
CA LEU A 903 34.10 0.76 -24.25
C LEU A 903 33.58 0.15 -22.94
N GLU A 904 34.32 0.28 -21.84
CA GLU A 904 33.87 -0.19 -20.52
C GLU A 904 32.62 0.57 -20.06
N GLU A 905 32.64 1.90 -20.15
CA GLU A 905 31.50 2.75 -19.79
C GLU A 905 30.28 2.45 -20.69
N ALA A 906 30.47 2.34 -22.00
CA ALA A 906 29.41 1.98 -22.94
C ALA A 906 28.83 0.59 -22.65
N TYR A 907 29.67 -0.41 -22.38
CA TYR A 907 29.22 -1.76 -22.04
C TYR A 907 28.36 -1.76 -20.77
N ILE A 908 28.86 -1.13 -19.70
CA ILE A 908 28.15 -1.06 -18.41
C ILE A 908 26.83 -0.29 -18.56
N PHE A 909 26.84 0.84 -19.28
CA PHE A 909 25.65 1.63 -19.56
C PHE A 909 24.59 0.81 -20.32
N LEU A 910 24.96 0.20 -21.45
CA LEU A 910 24.05 -0.57 -22.30
C LEU A 910 23.49 -1.79 -21.55
N ARG A 911 24.30 -2.45 -20.72
CA ARG A 911 23.83 -3.51 -19.83
C ARG A 911 22.80 -3.00 -18.84
N ARG A 912 23.09 -1.92 -18.12
CA ARG A 912 22.15 -1.31 -17.16
C ARG A 912 20.85 -0.88 -17.86
N LEU A 913 20.93 -0.30 -19.05
CA LEU A 913 19.78 0.09 -19.85
C LEU A 913 18.90 -1.11 -20.22
N ILE A 914 19.49 -2.20 -20.72
CA ILE A 914 18.77 -3.44 -21.05
C ILE A 914 18.09 -4.04 -19.81
N GLU A 915 18.78 -4.07 -18.66
CA GLU A 915 18.16 -4.54 -17.42
C GLU A 915 17.01 -3.62 -16.99
N GLY A 916 17.16 -2.30 -17.11
CA GLY A 916 16.10 -1.34 -16.82
C GLY A 916 14.87 -1.53 -17.72
N LEU A 917 15.09 -1.72 -19.03
CA LEU A 917 14.01 -1.99 -20.00
C LEU A 917 13.23 -3.26 -19.65
N ARG A 918 13.93 -4.33 -19.27
CA ARG A 918 13.32 -5.60 -18.87
C ARG A 918 12.46 -5.46 -17.62
N MET A 919 12.88 -4.62 -16.67
CA MET A 919 12.10 -4.35 -15.45
C MET A 919 10.86 -3.51 -15.72
N VAL A 920 10.97 -2.49 -16.58
CA VAL A 920 9.90 -1.51 -16.85
C VAL A 920 8.83 -2.09 -17.77
N ARG A 921 9.21 -2.92 -18.75
CA ARG A 921 8.27 -3.42 -19.78
C ARG A 921 7.72 -4.82 -19.49
N GLY A 922 8.24 -5.52 -18.49
CA GLY A 922 7.83 -6.89 -18.15
C GLY A 922 8.09 -7.94 -19.25
N ASN A 923 8.70 -7.57 -20.37
CA ASN A 923 8.98 -8.44 -21.52
C ASN A 923 10.49 -8.56 -21.76
N ALA A 924 11.03 -9.77 -21.58
CA ALA A 924 12.45 -10.08 -21.72
C ALA A 924 13.04 -9.81 -23.12
N ARG A 925 12.18 -9.77 -24.16
CA ARG A 925 12.55 -9.71 -25.58
C ARG A 925 12.45 -8.32 -26.18
N ASP A 926 11.58 -7.46 -25.65
CA ASP A 926 11.45 -6.10 -26.14
C ASP A 926 12.51 -5.19 -25.47
N LEU A 927 13.61 -4.99 -26.21
CA LEU A 927 14.73 -4.12 -25.81
C LEU A 927 14.74 -2.80 -26.56
N THR A 928 13.57 -2.40 -27.09
CA THR A 928 13.38 -1.13 -27.76
C THR A 928 13.28 -0.03 -26.71
N VAL A 929 14.08 1.01 -26.86
CA VAL A 929 14.04 2.20 -26.00
C VAL A 929 12.75 2.96 -26.30
N PRO A 930 11.91 3.26 -25.29
CA PRO A 930 10.68 4.02 -25.48
C PRO A 930 10.95 5.42 -26.05
N ASP A 931 9.91 6.04 -26.60
CA ASP A 931 9.99 7.41 -27.10
C ASP A 931 10.47 8.36 -25.97
N PRO A 932 11.46 9.24 -26.18
CA PRO A 932 11.98 10.13 -25.14
C PRO A 932 10.95 11.08 -24.50
N HIS A 933 9.81 11.29 -25.16
CA HIS A 933 8.69 12.09 -24.66
C HIS A 933 7.59 11.25 -24.01
N SER A 934 7.70 9.92 -24.02
CA SER A 934 6.75 9.01 -23.38
C SER A 934 6.95 8.91 -21.87
N GLU A 935 5.88 8.57 -21.16
CA GLU A 935 5.93 8.32 -19.71
C GLU A 935 6.79 7.11 -19.37
N GLU A 936 6.77 6.06 -20.20
CA GLU A 936 7.64 4.88 -20.06
C GLU A 936 9.12 5.26 -20.00
N PHE A 937 9.55 6.23 -20.82
CA PHE A 937 10.92 6.70 -20.83
C PHE A 937 11.29 7.46 -19.55
N VAL A 938 10.37 8.26 -18.99
CA VAL A 938 10.57 8.95 -17.71
C VAL A 938 10.75 7.95 -16.57
N PHE A 939 9.97 6.87 -16.54
CA PHE A 939 10.12 5.81 -15.54
C PHE A 939 11.47 5.08 -15.68
N LEU A 940 11.87 4.76 -16.91
CA LEU A 940 13.18 4.18 -17.20
C LEU A 940 14.33 5.11 -16.75
N ALA A 941 14.21 6.42 -17.01
CA ALA A 941 15.18 7.42 -16.60
C ALA A 941 15.32 7.50 -15.07
N ARG A 942 14.19 7.62 -14.34
CA ARG A 942 14.18 7.61 -12.87
C ARG A 942 14.89 6.36 -12.33
N ARG A 943 14.52 5.18 -12.84
CA ARG A 943 15.09 3.89 -12.43
C ARG A 943 16.61 3.81 -12.63
N LEU A 944 17.12 4.39 -13.70
CA LEU A 944 18.56 4.40 -14.04
C LEU A 944 19.34 5.50 -13.31
N GLY A 945 18.68 6.33 -12.50
CA GLY A 945 19.28 7.42 -11.72
C GLY A 945 19.27 8.79 -12.42
N TYR A 946 18.50 8.95 -13.50
CA TYR A 946 18.32 10.20 -14.25
C TYR A 946 17.02 10.93 -13.85
N GLU A 947 16.68 10.89 -12.56
CA GLU A 947 15.40 11.39 -12.02
C GLU A 947 15.18 12.88 -12.27
N LYS A 948 16.25 13.68 -12.14
CA LYS A 948 16.20 15.15 -12.26
C LYS A 948 16.03 15.62 -13.71
N ASN A 949 16.54 14.86 -14.67
CA ASN A 949 16.54 15.24 -16.08
C ASN A 949 16.54 14.00 -16.98
N PRO A 950 15.36 13.46 -17.34
CA PRO A 950 15.26 12.30 -18.20
C PRO A 950 15.99 12.43 -19.54
N ARG A 951 16.14 13.66 -20.08
CA ARG A 951 16.84 13.88 -21.35
C ARG A 951 18.31 13.48 -21.30
N GLU A 952 18.94 13.49 -20.13
CA GLU A 952 20.32 13.04 -19.96
C GLU A 952 20.48 11.55 -20.26
N LEU A 953 19.48 10.72 -19.96
CA LEU A 953 19.51 9.29 -20.35
C LEU A 953 19.61 9.14 -21.87
N TYR A 954 18.83 9.92 -22.61
CA TYR A 954 18.82 9.85 -24.08
C TYR A 954 20.14 10.35 -24.66
N GLN A 955 20.70 11.43 -24.11
CA GLN A 955 22.01 11.95 -24.50
C GLN A 955 23.14 10.94 -24.21
N ALA A 956 23.12 10.32 -23.04
CA ALA A 956 24.08 9.27 -22.68
C ALA A 956 23.98 8.07 -23.62
N LEU A 957 22.77 7.65 -23.98
CA LEU A 957 22.54 6.59 -24.97
C LEU A 957 23.21 6.93 -26.30
N LEU A 958 22.91 8.10 -26.88
CA LEU A 958 23.48 8.51 -28.16
C LEU A 958 25.01 8.65 -28.09
N HIS A 959 25.53 9.18 -26.98
CA HIS A 959 26.97 9.32 -26.76
C HIS A 959 27.68 7.96 -26.77
N HIS A 960 27.20 7.01 -25.96
CA HIS A 960 27.81 5.69 -25.87
C HIS A 960 27.68 4.89 -27.18
N THR A 961 26.52 4.93 -27.85
CA THR A 961 26.36 4.19 -29.12
C THR A 961 27.26 4.77 -30.22
N ALA A 962 27.37 6.10 -30.33
CA ALA A 962 28.25 6.75 -31.29
C ALA A 962 29.73 6.42 -31.04
N ALA A 963 30.16 6.39 -29.78
CA ALA A 963 31.52 6.01 -29.40
C ALA A 963 31.83 4.56 -29.83
N VAL A 964 30.91 3.62 -29.59
CA VAL A 964 31.06 2.22 -29.98
C VAL A 964 31.16 2.07 -31.50
N GLU A 965 30.32 2.76 -32.26
CA GLU A 965 30.37 2.73 -33.73
C GLU A 965 31.70 3.24 -34.29
N GLU A 966 32.19 4.37 -33.76
CA GLU A 966 33.44 4.96 -34.20
C GLU A 966 34.64 4.05 -33.88
N LEU A 967 34.69 3.54 -32.65
CA LEU A 967 35.74 2.60 -32.22
C LEU A 967 35.68 1.30 -33.02
N SER A 968 34.49 0.76 -33.29
CA SER A 968 34.34 -0.44 -34.11
C SER A 968 34.81 -0.22 -35.54
N ARG A 969 34.61 0.97 -36.13
CA ARG A 969 35.07 1.28 -37.48
C ARG A 969 36.59 1.43 -37.54
N ARG A 970 37.18 2.04 -36.52
CA ARG A 970 38.62 2.33 -36.48
C ARG A 970 39.47 1.10 -36.11
N LEU A 971 39.04 0.32 -35.12
CA LEU A 971 39.79 -0.84 -34.62
C LEU A 971 39.63 -2.10 -35.49
N LEU A 972 38.55 -2.18 -36.27
CA LEU A 972 38.28 -3.27 -37.23
C LEU A 972 37.99 -2.68 -38.61
N PRO A 973 38.99 -2.18 -39.36
CA PRO A 973 38.78 -1.49 -40.64
C PRO A 973 38.04 -2.32 -41.69
#